data_AF-A0A671Q7J5-F1
#
_entry.id   AF-A0A671Q7J5-F1
#
_cell.length_a   1.000
_cell.length_b   1.000
_cell.length_c   1.000
_cell.angle_alpha   90.00
_cell.angle_beta   90.00
_cell.angle_gamma   90.00
#
_symmetry.space_group_name_H-M   'P 1'
#
loop_
_entity.id
_entity.type
_entity.pdbx_description
1 polymer ?
#
loop_
_entity_poly.entity_id
_entity_poly.type
_entity_poly.pdbx_seq_one_letter_code
_entity_poly.pdbx_strand_id
1 'polypeptide(L)'
;MLQLEAAVLGGLSPDWKQSGFSTLLSTCVCSDGGPLLQLVCEGDFEAVLFSSAVQGLLGGAPEEDDSIEAYLERQVLSYLSNATEDQRSDRETALLVLAVGCLNLFARSNWTGPPVELHVSDFLPEALLQKFSQPAALNTAVLSSLQLDGESVYSLVSNPLLLLLTRVIFVNCGPKLETLQLLPWWTLRYVSLHQQILEERSPQLFNLVLSCIEKVYKCEELFTNNTHRNLAIQFHLECSYTCLTYYEYRRAKEHMQTARDLSGIDVNMIGALGKRTHFQENFLAQLILDVKRKDSSPVPNSESPSLTPTPKELLPKDHQLSDDTVLNQINLAEPSEHELPDLSAEEQTLILATCDIFISLSLPQCLLSQPKFWAVEVTSLCLRTKLERGSSRRVERAMMQTQTLVDFFSERNCPVTERLKMFYTCRAPPLWDLQRQLASLLTDLGLTSSALLIYERLELWEDAVACLERMGQHGKAEEILRRELEKKETPSLYCLLGDVLKDLQYYDRAWELSKHRSARAQRSKALHHLRHKEFQQCVECFEHSLQINAMQLGVWFSLGCAYFALEGYEGAAKAFQRCVGLEPDNSEAWNNLSTAASKKLCFADLGEFSEAIRAYHRLMDLKDKFKDVEVLEILVRSVVDNLTDHRGEQASNLKAKLQELFGRVSARCSTDAQIWKQYARLYGDGNSNNVEDNEKALQFLSKAHWCETQAAGWEKDMGNFRSVVKGARDMANVSISCSRSKRNPQEALQLLSSARLSLKSLVTKARQLYTDVATGELHDELRGDVTELEQLITELQDLSAQLRSQ
;
A
#
# COMPACT_ATOMS: atom_id res chain seq x y z
N MET A 1 -16.21 -0.88 -32.34
CA MET A 1 -15.05 -1.81 -32.29
C MET A 1 -15.46 -3.29 -32.17
N LEU A 2 -15.76 -4.03 -33.25
CA LEU A 2 -16.61 -5.26 -33.35
C LEU A 2 -17.60 -5.51 -32.17
N GLN A 3 -18.64 -4.64 -32.12
CA GLN A 3 -19.60 -4.24 -31.04
C GLN A 3 -19.02 -4.16 -29.61
N LEU A 4 -17.99 -3.31 -29.48
CA LEU A 4 -17.04 -3.04 -28.37
C LEU A 4 -16.27 -4.26 -27.82
N GLU A 5 -15.89 -5.13 -28.75
CA GLU A 5 -15.07 -6.36 -28.71
C GLU A 5 -15.54 -7.47 -27.75
N ALA A 6 -16.74 -8.06 -27.75
CA ALA A 6 -18.08 -7.64 -28.16
C ALA A 6 -18.88 -7.34 -26.87
N ALA A 7 -18.80 -6.08 -26.42
CA ALA A 7 -19.04 -5.52 -25.07
C ALA A 7 -18.04 -5.99 -23.99
N VAL A 8 -16.78 -6.21 -24.42
CA VAL A 8 -15.63 -6.79 -23.69
C VAL A 8 -15.80 -8.31 -23.40
N LEU A 9 -16.55 -8.97 -24.29
CA LEU A 9 -16.93 -10.39 -24.40
C LEU A 9 -17.84 -10.95 -23.28
N GLY A 10 -19.14 -10.67 -23.29
CA GLY A 10 -19.71 -9.54 -22.54
C GLY A 10 -20.27 -9.98 -21.17
N GLY A 11 -19.67 -9.51 -20.08
CA GLY A 11 -20.13 -9.59 -18.66
C GLY A 11 -20.35 -10.99 -18.02
N LEU A 12 -20.47 -12.03 -18.86
CA LEU A 12 -20.75 -13.46 -18.66
C LEU A 12 -22.15 -13.84 -18.07
N SER A 13 -23.27 -13.52 -18.76
CA SER A 13 -24.58 -14.25 -18.73
C SER A 13 -25.55 -13.75 -19.86
N PRO A 14 -26.69 -14.40 -20.22
CA PRO A 14 -27.07 -14.77 -21.60
C PRO A 14 -28.08 -13.83 -22.29
N ASP A 15 -28.51 -12.76 -21.63
CA ASP A 15 -29.67 -11.95 -22.04
C ASP A 15 -29.38 -10.89 -23.11
N TRP A 16 -28.17 -10.89 -23.67
CA TRP A 16 -27.79 -10.00 -24.76
C TRP A 16 -28.36 -10.42 -26.14
N LYS A 17 -29.18 -11.48 -26.17
CA LYS A 17 -29.72 -12.13 -27.38
C LYS A 17 -30.71 -11.30 -28.21
N GLN A 18 -31.06 -10.08 -27.83
CA GLN A 18 -32.09 -9.32 -28.54
C GLN A 18 -31.55 -8.01 -29.11
N SER A 19 -30.80 -8.10 -30.23
CA SER A 19 -30.86 -7.20 -31.40
C SER A 19 -29.53 -6.99 -32.13
N GLY A 20 -28.38 -7.10 -31.45
CA GLY A 20 -27.05 -6.91 -32.06
C GLY A 20 -26.41 -8.19 -32.62
N PHE A 21 -26.62 -9.33 -31.94
CA PHE A 21 -25.85 -10.56 -32.16
C PHE A 21 -26.18 -11.30 -33.47
N SER A 22 -27.40 -11.17 -34.00
CA SER A 22 -27.77 -11.80 -35.28
C SER A 22 -26.91 -11.30 -36.44
N THR A 23 -26.41 -10.06 -36.35
CA THR A 23 -25.59 -9.43 -37.39
C THR A 23 -24.13 -9.89 -37.34
N LEU A 24 -23.53 -10.00 -36.15
CA LEU A 24 -22.15 -10.49 -35.95
C LEU A 24 -22.03 -12.00 -36.20
N LEU A 25 -23.01 -12.79 -35.72
CA LEU A 25 -23.13 -14.20 -36.12
C LEU A 25 -23.29 -14.29 -37.64
N SER A 26 -24.14 -13.47 -38.28
CA SER A 26 -24.31 -13.56 -39.74
C SER A 26 -23.05 -13.24 -40.56
N THR A 27 -22.12 -12.44 -40.02
CA THR A 27 -20.82 -12.16 -40.67
C THR A 27 -19.75 -13.21 -40.35
N CYS A 28 -19.78 -13.86 -39.18
CA CYS A 28 -18.77 -14.85 -38.74
C CYS A 28 -19.22 -16.33 -38.84
N VAL A 29 -20.43 -16.62 -39.31
CA VAL A 29 -20.99 -18.00 -39.39
C VAL A 29 -20.22 -18.94 -40.33
N CYS A 30 -19.30 -18.42 -41.15
CA CYS A 30 -18.51 -19.21 -42.10
C CYS A 30 -17.03 -19.43 -41.71
N SER A 31 -16.57 -18.99 -40.53
CA SER A 31 -15.17 -19.09 -40.09
C SER A 31 -14.99 -19.63 -38.66
N ASP A 32 -13.79 -20.14 -38.35
CA ASP A 32 -13.47 -20.87 -37.11
C ASP A 32 -13.76 -20.10 -35.80
N GLY A 33 -13.83 -18.76 -35.83
CA GLY A 33 -13.99 -17.92 -34.64
C GLY A 33 -15.42 -17.82 -34.08
N GLY A 34 -16.45 -17.95 -34.92
CA GLY A 34 -17.86 -17.81 -34.52
C GLY A 34 -18.34 -18.85 -33.50
N PRO A 35 -18.12 -20.16 -33.73
CA PRO A 35 -18.48 -21.22 -32.79
C PRO A 35 -17.76 -21.13 -31.44
N LEU A 36 -16.48 -20.73 -31.45
CA LEU A 36 -15.69 -20.56 -30.22
C LEU A 36 -16.23 -19.44 -29.34
N LEU A 37 -16.65 -18.33 -29.96
CA LEU A 37 -17.23 -17.19 -29.25
C LEU A 37 -18.50 -17.59 -28.49
N GLN A 38 -19.35 -18.42 -29.11
CA GLN A 38 -20.57 -18.92 -28.46
C GLN A 38 -20.26 -19.73 -27.20
N LEU A 39 -19.26 -20.62 -27.25
CA LEU A 39 -18.85 -21.45 -26.11
C LEU A 39 -18.36 -20.61 -24.93
N VAL A 40 -17.55 -19.57 -25.20
CA VAL A 40 -17.11 -18.62 -24.15
C VAL A 40 -18.28 -17.90 -23.51
N CYS A 41 -19.29 -17.46 -24.29
CA CYS A 41 -20.48 -16.81 -23.74
C CYS A 41 -21.37 -17.74 -22.92
N GLU A 42 -21.39 -19.04 -23.24
CA GLU A 42 -22.11 -20.06 -22.48
C GLU A 42 -21.34 -20.51 -21.21
N GLY A 43 -20.08 -20.09 -21.07
CA GLY A 43 -19.21 -20.43 -19.95
C GLY A 43 -18.54 -21.80 -20.08
N ASP A 44 -18.61 -22.43 -21.26
CA ASP A 44 -17.96 -23.71 -21.56
C ASP A 44 -16.56 -23.49 -22.14
N PHE A 45 -15.64 -23.08 -21.27
CA PHE A 45 -14.26 -22.80 -21.66
C PHE A 45 -13.45 -24.07 -21.97
N GLU A 46 -13.89 -25.23 -21.47
CA GLU A 46 -13.26 -26.51 -21.75
C GLU A 46 -13.49 -26.91 -23.22
N ALA A 47 -14.74 -26.77 -23.70
CA ALA A 47 -15.06 -27.02 -25.10
C ALA A 47 -14.30 -26.11 -26.09
N VAL A 48 -13.96 -24.88 -25.68
CA VAL A 48 -13.10 -23.98 -26.49
C VAL A 48 -11.72 -24.60 -26.69
N LEU A 49 -11.10 -25.07 -25.60
CA LEU A 49 -9.75 -25.65 -25.63
C LEU A 49 -9.71 -26.96 -26.44
N PHE A 50 -10.76 -27.77 -26.38
CA PHE A 50 -10.85 -29.05 -27.09
C PHE A 50 -11.43 -28.94 -28.51
N SER A 51 -11.70 -27.73 -28.99
CA SER A 51 -12.21 -27.52 -30.34
C SER A 51 -11.20 -27.97 -31.41
N SER A 52 -11.71 -28.44 -32.55
CA SER A 52 -10.87 -28.89 -33.68
C SER A 52 -9.97 -27.77 -34.21
N ALA A 53 -10.43 -26.51 -34.14
CA ALA A 53 -9.64 -25.35 -34.53
C ALA A 53 -8.41 -25.17 -33.63
N VAL A 54 -8.56 -25.34 -32.31
CA VAL A 54 -7.47 -25.20 -31.33
C VAL A 54 -6.52 -26.40 -31.40
N GLN A 55 -7.05 -27.62 -31.59
CA GLN A 55 -6.21 -28.80 -31.82
C GLN A 55 -5.36 -28.67 -33.10
N GLY A 56 -5.91 -28.08 -34.16
CA GLY A 56 -5.15 -27.76 -35.37
C GLY A 56 -4.09 -26.69 -35.14
N LEU A 57 -4.38 -25.68 -34.31
CA LEU A 57 -3.46 -24.60 -33.94
C LEU A 57 -2.28 -25.10 -33.11
N LEU A 58 -2.54 -25.96 -32.12
CA LEU A 58 -1.53 -26.50 -31.21
C LEU A 58 -0.89 -27.80 -31.70
N GLY A 59 -1.28 -28.31 -32.88
CA GLY A 59 -0.87 -29.63 -33.38
C GLY A 59 0.46 -29.69 -34.13
N GLY A 60 1.18 -28.58 -34.29
CA GLY A 60 2.43 -28.54 -35.06
C GLY A 60 3.57 -29.34 -34.43
N ALA A 61 4.51 -29.81 -35.26
CA ALA A 61 5.65 -30.60 -34.79
C ALA A 61 6.64 -29.74 -33.96
N PRO A 62 7.15 -30.25 -32.82
CA PRO A 62 8.17 -29.55 -32.05
C PRO A 62 9.54 -29.62 -32.75
N GLU A 63 10.35 -28.56 -32.67
CA GLU A 63 11.78 -28.55 -33.06
C GLU A 63 12.64 -29.02 -31.89
N GLU A 64 13.86 -29.52 -32.15
CA GLU A 64 14.68 -30.24 -31.14
C GLU A 64 14.89 -29.45 -29.82
N ASP A 65 15.17 -28.13 -29.89
CA ASP A 65 15.54 -27.30 -28.73
C ASP A 65 14.43 -26.38 -28.17
N ASP A 66 13.17 -26.54 -28.58
CA ASP A 66 12.11 -25.65 -28.10
C ASP A 66 11.82 -25.78 -26.61
N SER A 67 11.83 -24.64 -25.91
CA SER A 67 11.07 -24.50 -24.66
C SER A 67 9.56 -24.57 -24.93
N ILE A 68 8.76 -24.92 -23.93
CA ILE A 68 7.29 -24.95 -24.06
C ILE A 68 6.72 -23.60 -24.50
N GLU A 69 7.26 -22.49 -24.00
CA GLU A 69 6.84 -21.14 -24.38
C GLU A 69 7.18 -20.84 -25.85
N ALA A 70 8.41 -21.13 -26.29
CA ALA A 70 8.84 -20.94 -27.67
C ALA A 70 8.05 -21.80 -28.67
N TYR A 71 7.71 -23.03 -28.27
CA TYR A 71 6.84 -23.90 -29.04
C TYR A 71 5.46 -23.27 -29.25
N LEU A 72 4.80 -22.83 -28.18
CA LEU A 72 3.47 -22.21 -28.25
C LEU A 72 3.51 -20.92 -29.07
N GLU A 73 4.54 -20.09 -28.89
CA GLU A 73 4.70 -18.83 -29.64
C GLU A 73 4.81 -19.09 -31.14
N ARG A 74 5.62 -20.07 -31.54
CA ARG A 74 5.76 -20.43 -32.96
C ARG A 74 4.46 -21.00 -33.54
N GLN A 75 3.69 -21.78 -32.78
CA GLN A 75 2.38 -22.26 -33.24
C GLN A 75 1.42 -21.09 -33.50
N VAL A 76 1.34 -20.14 -32.56
CA VAL A 76 0.49 -18.95 -32.70
C VAL A 76 0.93 -18.11 -33.90
N LEU A 77 2.24 -17.88 -34.07
CA LEU A 77 2.76 -17.12 -35.21
C LEU A 77 2.54 -17.83 -36.55
N SER A 78 2.68 -19.16 -36.60
CA SER A 78 2.39 -19.96 -37.80
C SER A 78 0.91 -19.90 -38.17
N TYR A 79 0.03 -19.96 -37.16
CA TYR A 79 -1.40 -19.81 -37.34
C TYR A 79 -1.76 -18.43 -37.92
N LEU A 80 -1.06 -17.36 -37.52
CA LEU A 80 -1.26 -16.03 -38.12
C LEU A 80 -0.66 -15.91 -39.53
N SER A 81 0.53 -16.47 -39.77
CA SER A 81 1.23 -16.33 -41.06
C SER A 81 0.55 -17.10 -42.20
N ASN A 82 -0.16 -18.18 -41.89
CA ASN A 82 -0.85 -19.01 -42.88
C ASN A 82 -2.21 -18.42 -43.30
N ALA A 83 -2.55 -17.20 -42.89
CA ALA A 83 -3.82 -16.54 -43.17
C ALA A 83 -3.75 -15.70 -44.45
N THR A 84 -4.82 -15.73 -45.24
CA THR A 84 -5.06 -14.71 -46.28
C THR A 84 -5.49 -13.39 -45.62
N GLU A 85 -5.38 -12.25 -46.32
CA GLU A 85 -5.78 -10.94 -45.77
C GLU A 85 -7.21 -10.94 -45.24
N ASP A 86 -8.13 -11.61 -45.94
CA ASP A 86 -9.54 -11.73 -45.54
C ASP A 86 -9.74 -12.64 -44.30
N GLN A 87 -8.87 -13.62 -44.07
CA GLN A 87 -8.96 -14.56 -42.94
C GLN A 87 -8.25 -14.07 -41.67
N ARG A 88 -7.43 -13.03 -41.79
CA ARG A 88 -6.58 -12.58 -40.70
C ARG A 88 -7.38 -12.10 -39.49
N SER A 89 -8.41 -11.27 -39.71
CA SER A 89 -9.27 -10.76 -38.64
C SER A 89 -10.00 -11.89 -37.89
N ASP A 90 -10.45 -12.92 -38.59
CA ASP A 90 -11.10 -14.09 -37.99
C ASP A 90 -10.13 -14.92 -37.13
N ARG A 91 -8.88 -15.09 -37.58
CA ARG A 91 -7.84 -15.78 -36.81
C ARG A 91 -7.39 -14.98 -35.58
N GLU A 92 -7.27 -13.66 -35.69
CA GLU A 92 -7.00 -12.79 -34.54
C GLU A 92 -8.14 -12.91 -33.49
N THR A 93 -9.40 -12.96 -33.95
CA THR A 93 -10.56 -13.17 -33.08
C THR A 93 -10.56 -14.56 -32.42
N ALA A 94 -10.24 -15.62 -33.16
CA ALA A 94 -10.14 -16.97 -32.61
C ALA A 94 -9.06 -17.07 -31.52
N LEU A 95 -7.90 -16.43 -31.71
CA LEU A 95 -6.83 -16.33 -30.71
C LEU A 95 -7.27 -15.57 -29.46
N LEU A 96 -7.99 -14.45 -29.63
CA LEU A 96 -8.55 -13.71 -28.50
C LEU A 96 -9.51 -14.59 -27.68
N VAL A 97 -10.45 -15.27 -28.33
CA VAL A 97 -11.45 -16.12 -27.68
C VAL A 97 -10.79 -17.31 -26.97
N LEU A 98 -9.77 -17.93 -27.59
CA LEU A 98 -8.97 -18.99 -26.97
C LEU A 98 -8.30 -18.48 -25.69
N ALA A 99 -7.58 -17.36 -25.77
CA ALA A 99 -6.86 -16.81 -24.63
C ALA A 99 -7.81 -16.38 -23.49
N VAL A 100 -8.96 -15.80 -23.82
CA VAL A 100 -10.02 -15.46 -22.84
C VAL A 100 -10.60 -16.72 -22.21
N GLY A 101 -10.87 -17.77 -22.99
CA GLY A 101 -11.30 -19.07 -22.49
C GLY A 101 -10.27 -19.67 -21.52
N CYS A 102 -9.00 -19.69 -21.89
CA CYS A 102 -7.91 -20.16 -21.04
C CYS A 102 -7.80 -19.36 -19.73
N LEU A 103 -7.89 -18.02 -19.80
CA LEU A 103 -7.79 -17.17 -18.63
C LEU A 103 -8.97 -17.36 -17.66
N ASN A 104 -10.19 -17.48 -18.18
CA ASN A 104 -11.37 -17.75 -17.35
C ASN A 104 -11.37 -19.16 -16.78
N LEU A 105 -10.90 -20.16 -17.54
CA LEU A 105 -10.75 -21.53 -17.06
C LEU A 105 -9.67 -21.63 -15.97
N PHE A 106 -8.60 -20.83 -16.11
CA PHE A 106 -7.58 -20.68 -15.08
C PHE A 106 -8.14 -19.99 -13.81
N ALA A 107 -8.94 -18.94 -13.98
CA ALA A 107 -9.65 -18.28 -12.88
C ALA A 107 -10.61 -19.24 -12.17
N ARG A 108 -11.36 -20.05 -12.93
CA ARG A 108 -12.23 -21.11 -12.38
C ARG A 108 -11.44 -22.14 -11.58
N SER A 109 -10.29 -22.58 -12.10
CA SER A 109 -9.46 -23.60 -11.45
C SER A 109 -8.90 -23.16 -10.10
N ASN A 110 -8.76 -21.85 -9.85
CA ASN A 110 -7.96 -21.33 -8.73
C ASN A 110 -8.68 -20.29 -7.83
N TRP A 111 -9.68 -19.55 -8.34
CA TRP A 111 -10.40 -18.50 -7.61
C TRP A 111 -11.87 -18.80 -7.40
N THR A 112 -12.60 -19.10 -8.48
CA THR A 112 -14.07 -19.15 -8.41
C THR A 112 -14.62 -20.57 -8.19
N GLY A 113 -13.94 -21.60 -8.70
CA GLY A 113 -14.42 -22.98 -8.68
C GLY A 113 -15.65 -23.19 -9.58
N PRO A 114 -16.14 -24.43 -9.73
CA PRO A 114 -15.57 -25.66 -9.18
C PRO A 114 -14.26 -26.08 -9.88
N PRO A 115 -13.42 -26.93 -9.23
CA PRO A 115 -12.13 -27.33 -9.77
C PRO A 115 -12.25 -28.05 -11.13
N VAL A 116 -11.22 -27.90 -11.95
CA VAL A 116 -11.14 -28.47 -13.31
C VAL A 116 -9.90 -29.33 -13.42
N GLU A 117 -10.08 -30.58 -13.84
CA GLU A 117 -8.99 -31.50 -14.15
C GLU A 117 -8.78 -31.52 -15.66
N LEU A 118 -7.62 -31.05 -16.12
CA LEU A 118 -7.24 -31.06 -17.53
C LEU A 118 -6.09 -32.03 -17.76
N HIS A 119 -6.23 -32.91 -18.75
CA HIS A 119 -5.12 -33.74 -19.21
C HIS A 119 -4.45 -33.07 -20.41
N VAL A 120 -3.16 -32.76 -20.27
CA VAL A 120 -2.41 -32.02 -21.29
C VAL A 120 -2.26 -32.81 -22.60
N SER A 121 -2.34 -34.14 -22.53
CA SER A 121 -2.39 -35.05 -23.68
C SER A 121 -3.52 -34.78 -24.66
N ASP A 122 -4.58 -34.12 -24.21
CA ASP A 122 -5.81 -34.00 -24.98
C ASP A 122 -5.74 -32.84 -25.99
N PHE A 123 -4.77 -31.93 -25.83
CA PHE A 123 -4.63 -30.74 -26.67
C PHE A 123 -3.18 -30.36 -27.03
N LEU A 124 -2.15 -30.99 -26.46
CA LEU A 124 -0.76 -30.89 -26.93
C LEU A 124 -0.31 -32.19 -27.61
N PRO A 125 0.54 -32.11 -28.65
CA PRO A 125 0.97 -33.29 -29.39
C PRO A 125 1.88 -34.19 -28.55
N GLU A 126 1.70 -35.52 -28.67
CA GLU A 126 2.52 -36.51 -27.95
C GLU A 126 4.02 -36.34 -28.19
N ALA A 127 4.42 -35.93 -29.39
CA ALA A 127 5.83 -35.68 -29.73
C ALA A 127 6.48 -34.61 -28.82
N LEU A 128 5.71 -33.60 -28.39
CA LEU A 128 6.19 -32.60 -27.45
C LEU A 128 6.22 -33.18 -26.02
N LEU A 129 5.21 -33.95 -25.64
CA LEU A 129 5.10 -34.56 -24.32
C LEU A 129 6.21 -35.59 -24.07
N GLN A 130 6.63 -36.33 -25.10
CA GLN A 130 7.74 -37.29 -25.02
C GLN A 130 9.08 -36.64 -24.63
N LYS A 131 9.25 -35.34 -24.86
CA LYS A 131 10.44 -34.61 -24.37
C LYS A 131 10.48 -34.49 -22.86
N PHE A 132 9.32 -34.54 -22.21
CA PHE A 132 9.18 -34.46 -20.77
C PHE A 132 9.00 -35.87 -20.23
N SER A 133 10.06 -36.42 -19.62
CA SER A 133 10.10 -37.80 -19.12
C SER A 133 8.93 -38.15 -18.19
N GLN A 134 8.38 -37.15 -17.49
CA GLN A 134 7.23 -37.26 -16.59
C GLN A 134 6.32 -36.02 -16.69
N PRO A 135 5.01 -36.14 -16.42
CA PRO A 135 4.08 -34.99 -16.39
C PRO A 135 4.52 -33.87 -15.44
N ALA A 136 5.15 -34.23 -14.31
CA ALA A 136 5.67 -33.26 -13.33
C ALA A 136 6.81 -32.38 -13.90
N ALA A 137 7.57 -32.89 -14.87
CA ALA A 137 8.63 -32.13 -15.52
C ALA A 137 8.06 -31.02 -16.41
N LEU A 138 6.96 -31.30 -17.13
CA LEU A 138 6.25 -30.29 -17.91
C LEU A 138 5.70 -29.17 -17.01
N ASN A 139 5.03 -29.51 -15.92
CA ASN A 139 4.54 -28.52 -14.96
C ASN A 139 5.68 -27.66 -14.40
N THR A 140 6.82 -28.27 -14.07
CA THR A 140 7.99 -27.53 -13.60
C THR A 140 8.55 -26.58 -14.66
N ALA A 141 8.59 -27.00 -15.92
CA ALA A 141 9.00 -26.15 -17.04
C ALA A 141 8.05 -24.97 -17.24
N VAL A 142 6.73 -25.21 -17.20
CA VAL A 142 5.70 -24.16 -17.32
C VAL A 142 5.81 -23.15 -16.17
N LEU A 143 5.91 -23.62 -14.93
CA LEU A 143 6.10 -22.75 -13.76
C LEU A 143 7.39 -21.92 -13.88
N SER A 144 8.47 -22.49 -14.43
CA SER A 144 9.72 -21.75 -14.66
C SER A 144 9.59 -20.67 -15.73
N SER A 145 8.79 -20.88 -16.79
CA SER A 145 8.48 -19.84 -17.79
C SER A 145 7.65 -18.69 -17.20
N LEU A 146 6.83 -18.97 -16.18
CA LEU A 146 6.00 -17.97 -15.50
C LEU A 146 6.75 -17.16 -14.42
N GLN A 147 8.00 -17.51 -14.09
CA GLN A 147 8.82 -16.71 -13.17
C GLN A 147 9.22 -15.39 -13.82
N LEU A 148 9.08 -14.29 -13.08
CA LEU A 148 9.48 -12.95 -13.50
C LEU A 148 10.26 -12.28 -12.36
N ASP A 149 11.24 -11.44 -12.71
CA ASP A 149 12.02 -10.64 -11.76
C ASP A 149 12.65 -11.44 -10.59
N GLY A 150 12.96 -12.73 -10.82
CA GLY A 150 13.56 -13.59 -9.81
C GLY A 150 12.58 -14.17 -8.77
N GLU A 151 11.28 -13.92 -8.95
CA GLU A 151 10.23 -14.35 -8.02
C GLU A 151 9.65 -15.71 -8.40
N SER A 152 9.45 -16.56 -7.38
CA SER A 152 8.81 -17.86 -7.52
C SER A 152 7.31 -17.74 -7.74
N VAL A 153 6.79 -18.69 -8.51
CA VAL A 153 5.36 -18.94 -8.68
C VAL A 153 4.93 -19.99 -7.64
N TYR A 154 3.73 -19.84 -7.08
CA TYR A 154 3.15 -20.83 -6.18
C TYR A 154 3.09 -22.23 -6.83
N SER A 155 3.59 -23.25 -6.11
CA SER A 155 3.85 -24.58 -6.67
C SER A 155 2.58 -25.37 -7.02
N LEU A 156 1.50 -25.16 -6.27
CA LEU A 156 0.25 -25.90 -6.39
C LEU A 156 -0.82 -25.16 -7.21
N VAL A 157 -0.43 -24.17 -8.01
CA VAL A 157 -1.33 -23.53 -8.97
C VAL A 157 -1.91 -24.59 -9.90
N SER A 158 -3.23 -24.62 -10.03
CA SER A 158 -3.92 -25.56 -10.92
C SER A 158 -3.88 -25.06 -12.36
N ASN A 159 -3.57 -25.97 -13.30
CA ASN A 159 -3.56 -25.72 -14.75
C ASN A 159 -2.68 -24.51 -15.20
N PRO A 160 -1.40 -24.40 -14.78
CA PRO A 160 -0.56 -23.23 -15.07
C PRO A 160 -0.29 -23.04 -16.58
N LEU A 161 -0.44 -24.10 -17.39
CA LEU A 161 -0.29 -24.03 -18.84
C LEU A 161 -1.32 -23.10 -19.51
N LEU A 162 -2.52 -22.98 -18.95
CA LEU A 162 -3.56 -22.06 -19.44
C LEU A 162 -3.09 -20.61 -19.35
N LEU A 163 -2.44 -20.27 -18.23
CA LEU A 163 -1.90 -18.94 -18.02
C LEU A 163 -0.71 -18.68 -18.95
N LEU A 164 0.16 -19.66 -19.15
CA LEU A 164 1.28 -19.55 -20.10
C LEU A 164 0.79 -19.35 -21.54
N LEU A 165 -0.21 -20.12 -21.98
CA LEU A 165 -0.81 -19.94 -23.31
C LEU A 165 -1.42 -18.54 -23.47
N THR A 166 -2.09 -18.05 -22.42
CA THR A 166 -2.62 -16.67 -22.40
C THR A 166 -1.51 -15.64 -22.53
N ARG A 167 -0.38 -15.82 -21.82
CA ARG A 167 0.80 -14.95 -21.93
C ARG A 167 1.35 -14.92 -23.35
N VAL A 168 1.53 -16.07 -23.97
CA VAL A 168 2.05 -16.18 -25.33
C VAL A 168 1.17 -15.40 -26.30
N ILE A 169 -0.16 -15.56 -26.21
CA ILE A 169 -1.09 -14.88 -27.12
C ILE A 169 -1.15 -13.37 -26.84
N PHE A 170 -1.36 -12.96 -25.58
CA PHE A 170 -1.59 -11.56 -25.22
C PHE A 170 -0.32 -10.70 -25.16
N VAL A 171 0.81 -11.30 -24.79
CA VAL A 171 2.06 -10.56 -24.52
C VAL A 171 3.06 -10.79 -25.65
N ASN A 172 3.46 -12.05 -25.91
CA ASN A 172 4.53 -12.33 -26.88
C ASN A 172 4.04 -12.07 -28.33
N CYS A 173 2.86 -12.57 -28.67
CA CYS A 173 2.25 -12.38 -29.99
C CYS A 173 1.36 -11.14 -30.08
N GLY A 174 1.08 -10.46 -28.96
CA GLY A 174 0.21 -9.28 -28.88
C GLY A 174 0.51 -8.18 -29.92
N PRO A 175 1.78 -7.82 -30.19
CA PRO A 175 2.11 -6.84 -31.23
C PRO A 175 1.71 -7.22 -32.66
N LYS A 176 1.34 -8.48 -32.93
CA LYS A 176 0.88 -8.96 -34.24
C LYS A 176 -0.64 -8.93 -34.40
N LEU A 177 -1.37 -8.70 -33.31
CA LEU A 177 -2.83 -8.67 -33.22
C LEU A 177 -3.36 -7.23 -33.34
N GLU A 178 -2.99 -6.53 -34.41
CA GLU A 178 -3.22 -5.08 -34.56
C GLU A 178 -4.70 -4.71 -34.74
N THR A 179 -5.57 -5.65 -35.12
CA THR A 179 -7.01 -5.38 -35.30
C THR A 179 -7.75 -5.19 -33.96
N LEU A 180 -7.23 -5.76 -32.87
CA LEU A 180 -7.89 -5.83 -31.57
C LEU A 180 -7.47 -4.69 -30.63
N GLN A 181 -8.13 -3.53 -30.69
CA GLN A 181 -7.73 -2.37 -29.85
C GLN A 181 -7.95 -2.56 -28.34
N LEU A 182 -8.87 -3.44 -27.92
CA LEU A 182 -9.14 -3.74 -26.51
C LEU A 182 -8.40 -4.97 -25.97
N LEU A 183 -7.56 -5.62 -26.79
CA LEU A 183 -6.62 -6.65 -26.32
C LEU A 183 -5.82 -6.21 -25.08
N PRO A 184 -5.29 -4.95 -25.01
CA PRO A 184 -4.53 -4.51 -23.85
C PRO A 184 -5.34 -4.53 -22.54
N TRP A 185 -6.68 -4.41 -22.59
CA TRP A 185 -7.53 -4.54 -21.40
C TRP A 185 -7.58 -6.00 -20.93
N TRP A 186 -7.72 -6.97 -21.83
CA TRP A 186 -7.59 -8.39 -21.47
C TRP A 186 -6.18 -8.74 -20.96
N THR A 187 -5.14 -8.10 -21.50
CA THR A 187 -3.79 -8.21 -20.95
C THR A 187 -3.71 -7.70 -19.51
N LEU A 188 -4.44 -6.64 -19.12
CA LEU A 188 -4.50 -6.19 -17.72
C LEU A 188 -5.08 -7.27 -16.80
N ARG A 189 -6.14 -7.96 -17.24
CA ARG A 189 -6.75 -9.07 -16.49
C ARG A 189 -5.80 -10.25 -16.33
N TYR A 190 -5.06 -10.58 -17.39
CA TYR A 190 -3.96 -11.55 -17.34
C TYR A 190 -2.91 -11.14 -16.30
N VAL A 191 -2.42 -9.89 -16.36
CA VAL A 191 -1.40 -9.40 -15.42
C VAL A 191 -1.89 -9.46 -13.97
N SER A 192 -3.16 -9.12 -13.73
CA SER A 192 -3.76 -9.19 -12.39
C SER A 192 -3.74 -10.61 -11.80
N LEU A 193 -4.04 -11.64 -12.61
CA LEU A 193 -3.97 -13.03 -12.16
C LEU A 193 -2.53 -13.55 -12.05
N HIS A 194 -1.65 -13.17 -12.99
CA HIS A 194 -0.23 -13.56 -12.94
C HIS A 194 0.47 -12.94 -11.73
N GLN A 195 0.17 -11.69 -11.39
CA GLN A 195 0.75 -11.06 -10.20
C GLN A 195 0.31 -11.75 -8.90
N GLN A 196 -0.90 -12.32 -8.84
CA GLN A 196 -1.39 -13.00 -7.63
C GLN A 196 -0.77 -14.38 -7.37
N ILE A 197 -0.13 -15.00 -8.38
CA ILE A 197 0.56 -16.29 -8.20
C ILE A 197 2.05 -16.15 -7.90
N LEU A 198 2.61 -14.93 -7.98
CA LEU A 198 3.99 -14.61 -7.64
C LEU A 198 4.12 -14.30 -6.14
N GLU A 199 5.23 -14.68 -5.52
CA GLU A 199 5.51 -14.37 -4.11
C GLU A 199 5.59 -12.86 -3.83
N GLU A 200 6.18 -12.09 -4.76
CA GLU A 200 6.33 -10.65 -4.65
C GLU A 200 5.92 -9.92 -5.96
N ARG A 201 5.88 -8.59 -5.89
CA ARG A 201 5.51 -7.72 -7.02
C ARG A 201 6.58 -7.73 -8.11
N SER A 202 6.14 -7.85 -9.37
CA SER A 202 7.02 -7.83 -10.55
C SER A 202 7.03 -6.45 -11.23
N PRO A 203 8.19 -5.75 -11.27
CA PRO A 203 8.36 -4.55 -12.09
C PRO A 203 8.04 -4.75 -13.58
N GLN A 204 8.34 -5.93 -14.15
CA GLN A 204 8.04 -6.22 -15.55
C GLN A 204 6.53 -6.20 -15.83
N LEU A 205 5.75 -6.86 -14.97
CA LEU A 205 4.29 -6.83 -15.06
C LEU A 205 3.72 -5.42 -14.89
N PHE A 206 4.30 -4.62 -13.98
CA PHE A 206 3.86 -3.24 -13.80
C PHE A 206 4.09 -2.37 -15.04
N ASN A 207 5.25 -2.48 -15.69
CA ASN A 207 5.52 -1.75 -16.94
C ASN A 207 4.52 -2.13 -18.04
N LEU A 208 4.17 -3.41 -18.13
CA LEU A 208 3.14 -3.89 -19.05
C LEU A 208 1.77 -3.27 -18.73
N VAL A 209 1.38 -3.19 -17.46
CA VAL A 209 0.15 -2.51 -17.02
C VAL A 209 0.11 -1.07 -17.50
N LEU A 210 1.19 -0.31 -17.30
CA LEU A 210 1.21 1.10 -17.68
C LEU A 210 1.04 1.27 -19.20
N SER A 211 1.70 0.43 -19.99
CA SER A 211 1.56 0.42 -21.45
C SER A 211 0.13 0.06 -21.87
N CYS A 212 -0.49 -0.94 -21.24
CA CYS A 212 -1.84 -1.35 -21.54
C CYS A 212 -2.87 -0.26 -21.23
N ILE A 213 -2.77 0.39 -20.05
CA ILE A 213 -3.64 1.50 -19.67
C ILE A 213 -3.57 2.62 -20.72
N GLU A 214 -2.36 3.02 -21.13
CA GLU A 214 -2.17 4.07 -22.15
C GLU A 214 -2.80 3.69 -23.49
N LYS A 215 -2.68 2.42 -23.92
CA LYS A 215 -3.28 1.93 -25.16
C LYS A 215 -4.81 1.94 -25.12
N VAL A 216 -5.42 1.52 -24.01
CA VAL A 216 -6.90 1.54 -23.87
C VAL A 216 -7.44 2.97 -23.88
N TYR A 217 -6.72 3.92 -23.28
CA TYR A 217 -7.11 5.35 -23.32
C TYR A 217 -7.17 5.95 -24.72
N LYS A 218 -6.48 5.37 -25.71
CA LYS A 218 -6.55 5.81 -27.11
C LYS A 218 -7.84 5.39 -27.80
N CYS A 219 -8.66 4.53 -27.18
CA CYS A 219 -9.95 4.09 -27.71
C CYS A 219 -11.06 5.09 -27.33
N GLU A 220 -11.30 6.10 -28.18
CA GLU A 220 -12.30 7.15 -27.92
C GLU A 220 -13.73 6.60 -27.79
N GLU A 221 -14.08 5.51 -28.48
CA GLU A 221 -15.41 4.89 -28.43
C GLU A 221 -15.82 4.43 -27.02
N LEU A 222 -14.86 4.02 -26.17
CA LEU A 222 -15.14 3.55 -24.81
C LEU A 222 -15.56 4.69 -23.86
N PHE A 223 -15.07 5.90 -24.10
CA PHE A 223 -15.21 7.04 -23.17
C PHE A 223 -16.15 8.15 -23.70
N THR A 224 -16.57 8.10 -24.96
CA THR A 224 -17.42 9.13 -25.57
C THR A 224 -18.92 8.86 -25.37
N ASN A 225 -19.72 9.94 -25.24
CA ASN A 225 -21.18 9.95 -25.26
C ASN A 225 -21.92 9.08 -24.20
N ASN A 226 -21.24 8.61 -23.13
CA ASN A 226 -21.83 7.75 -22.08
C ASN A 226 -22.50 6.45 -22.56
N THR A 227 -22.27 6.03 -23.81
CA THR A 227 -22.88 4.83 -24.40
C THR A 227 -22.41 3.56 -23.68
N HIS A 228 -21.13 3.48 -23.34
CA HIS A 228 -20.48 2.36 -22.64
C HIS A 228 -20.10 2.69 -21.19
N ARG A 229 -20.92 3.51 -20.52
CA ARG A 229 -20.69 3.99 -19.15
C ARG A 229 -20.28 2.89 -18.15
N ASN A 230 -20.99 1.77 -18.12
CA ASN A 230 -20.71 0.66 -17.20
C ASN A 230 -19.33 0.03 -17.44
N LEU A 231 -18.95 -0.16 -18.72
CA LEU A 231 -17.64 -0.70 -19.09
C LEU A 231 -16.51 0.27 -18.70
N ALA A 232 -16.71 1.57 -18.89
CA ALA A 232 -15.75 2.59 -18.46
C ALA A 232 -15.55 2.58 -16.92
N ILE A 233 -16.62 2.37 -16.14
CA ILE A 233 -16.53 2.20 -14.68
C ILE A 233 -15.70 0.94 -14.35
N GLN A 234 -16.01 -0.21 -14.97
CA GLN A 234 -15.27 -1.46 -14.74
C GLN A 234 -13.78 -1.31 -15.07
N PHE A 235 -13.44 -0.69 -16.21
CA PHE A 235 -12.06 -0.42 -16.60
C PHE A 235 -11.33 0.41 -15.53
N HIS A 236 -11.92 1.52 -15.09
CA HIS A 236 -11.30 2.36 -14.07
C HIS A 236 -11.17 1.65 -12.71
N LEU A 237 -12.11 0.77 -12.34
CA LEU A 237 -11.99 -0.04 -11.13
C LEU A 237 -10.84 -1.05 -11.25
N GLU A 238 -10.72 -1.78 -12.35
CA GLU A 238 -9.60 -2.69 -12.62
C GLU A 238 -8.25 -1.95 -12.60
N CYS A 239 -8.16 -0.78 -13.23
CA CYS A 239 -6.97 0.08 -13.16
C CYS A 239 -6.66 0.52 -11.74
N SER A 240 -7.68 0.90 -10.95
CA SER A 240 -7.49 1.34 -9.57
C SER A 240 -6.88 0.23 -8.70
N TYR A 241 -7.40 -1.00 -8.78
CA TYR A 241 -6.86 -2.15 -8.04
C TYR A 241 -5.46 -2.52 -8.48
N THR A 242 -5.19 -2.46 -9.79
CA THR A 242 -3.86 -2.76 -10.31
C THR A 242 -2.85 -1.71 -9.84
N CYS A 243 -3.20 -0.42 -9.91
CA CYS A 243 -2.36 0.66 -9.37
C CYS A 243 -2.13 0.52 -7.87
N LEU A 244 -3.15 0.19 -7.07
CA LEU A 244 -2.98 -0.08 -5.63
C LEU A 244 -2.04 -1.27 -5.37
N THR A 245 -2.11 -2.32 -6.20
CA THR A 245 -1.21 -3.47 -6.08
C THR A 245 0.25 -3.06 -6.26
N TYR A 246 0.54 -2.09 -7.12
CA TYR A 246 1.88 -1.58 -7.40
C TYR A 246 2.21 -0.24 -6.73
N TYR A 247 1.54 0.10 -5.62
CA TYR A 247 1.84 1.29 -4.81
C TYR A 247 1.58 2.66 -5.49
N GLU A 248 0.85 2.68 -6.61
CA GLU A 248 0.48 3.90 -7.34
C GLU A 248 -0.81 4.52 -6.80
N TYR A 249 -0.79 4.98 -5.55
CA TYR A 249 -1.98 5.50 -4.86
C TYR A 249 -2.61 6.71 -5.56
N ARG A 250 -1.79 7.59 -6.15
CA ARG A 250 -2.29 8.78 -6.86
C ARG A 250 -3.14 8.39 -8.06
N ARG A 251 -2.60 7.53 -8.93
CA ARG A 251 -3.30 7.03 -10.13
C ARG A 251 -4.52 6.22 -9.74
N ALA A 252 -4.42 5.39 -8.70
CA ALA A 252 -5.56 4.64 -8.19
C ALA A 252 -6.70 5.56 -7.74
N LYS A 253 -6.39 6.64 -7.01
CA LYS A 253 -7.38 7.63 -6.56
C LYS A 253 -8.00 8.39 -7.72
N GLU A 254 -7.22 8.78 -8.73
CA GLU A 254 -7.70 9.43 -9.95
C GLU A 254 -8.69 8.53 -10.69
N HIS A 255 -8.34 7.26 -10.94
CA HIS A 255 -9.25 6.29 -11.56
C HIS A 255 -10.53 6.07 -10.74
N MET A 256 -10.42 5.98 -9.41
CA MET A 256 -11.57 5.78 -8.54
C MET A 256 -12.50 6.99 -8.49
N GLN A 257 -11.96 8.21 -8.55
CA GLN A 257 -12.74 9.44 -8.69
C GLN A 257 -13.50 9.45 -10.01
N THR A 258 -12.84 9.12 -11.12
CA THR A 258 -13.51 9.00 -12.42
C THR A 258 -14.61 7.95 -12.41
N ALA A 259 -14.37 6.77 -11.81
CA ALA A 259 -15.40 5.73 -11.65
C ALA A 259 -16.59 6.23 -10.82
N ARG A 260 -16.35 7.01 -9.76
CA ARG A 260 -17.39 7.62 -8.93
C ARG A 260 -18.20 8.65 -9.71
N ASP A 261 -17.55 9.57 -10.41
CA ASP A 261 -18.21 10.58 -11.21
C ASP A 261 -19.04 9.95 -12.33
N LEU A 262 -18.51 8.91 -12.97
CA LEU A 262 -19.25 8.11 -13.93
C LEU A 262 -20.42 7.38 -13.29
N SER A 263 -20.32 6.81 -12.08
CA SER A 263 -21.43 6.08 -11.45
C SER A 263 -22.61 6.98 -11.02
N GLY A 264 -22.36 8.25 -10.73
CA GLY A 264 -23.40 9.18 -10.25
C GLY A 264 -23.84 8.95 -8.80
N ILE A 265 -23.16 8.07 -8.06
CA ILE A 265 -23.33 7.90 -6.62
C ILE A 265 -22.26 8.69 -5.85
N ASP A 266 -22.69 9.32 -4.77
CA ASP A 266 -21.81 9.87 -3.76
C ASP A 266 -21.67 8.87 -2.61
N VAL A 267 -20.44 8.46 -2.36
CA VAL A 267 -20.06 7.50 -1.32
C VAL A 267 -19.23 8.24 -0.29
N ASN A 268 -19.83 8.54 0.87
CA ASN A 268 -19.21 9.33 1.91
C ASN A 268 -19.13 8.56 3.23
N MET A 269 -18.00 8.73 3.92
CA MET A 269 -17.82 8.22 5.28
C MET A 269 -18.33 9.26 6.27
N ILE A 270 -19.43 8.96 6.97
CA ILE A 270 -20.05 9.88 7.94
C ILE A 270 -20.13 9.25 9.32
N GLY A 271 -20.19 10.10 10.35
CA GLY A 271 -20.50 9.68 11.71
C GLY A 271 -22.01 9.74 11.95
N ALA A 272 -22.64 8.60 12.24
CA ALA A 272 -24.04 8.51 12.61
C ALA A 272 -24.21 7.92 14.01
N LEU A 273 -25.26 8.31 14.72
CA LEU A 273 -25.53 7.79 16.06
C LEU A 273 -26.03 6.34 15.99
N GLY A 274 -25.30 5.43 16.61
CA GLY A 274 -25.56 3.98 16.56
C GLY A 274 -25.22 3.24 17.86
N LYS A 275 -25.86 2.10 18.05
CA LYS A 275 -25.56 1.11 19.11
C LYS A 275 -24.89 -0.11 18.50
N ARG A 276 -23.88 -0.63 19.19
CA ARG A 276 -23.16 -1.86 18.79
C ARG A 276 -23.41 -3.04 19.74
N THR A 277 -24.02 -2.80 20.89
CA THR A 277 -24.31 -3.86 21.87
C THR A 277 -25.77 -3.82 22.31
N HIS A 278 -26.29 -4.98 22.69
CA HIS A 278 -27.67 -5.12 23.19
C HIS A 278 -27.91 -4.30 24.46
N PHE A 279 -26.88 -4.13 25.29
CA PHE A 279 -26.96 -3.45 26.59
C PHE A 279 -26.64 -1.94 26.52
N GLN A 280 -26.38 -1.38 25.34
CA GLN A 280 -26.05 0.03 25.19
C GLN A 280 -27.32 0.89 25.35
N GLU A 281 -27.35 1.77 26.35
CA GLU A 281 -28.47 2.70 26.54
C GLU A 281 -28.40 3.90 25.59
N ASN A 282 -27.22 4.52 25.48
CA ASN A 282 -26.99 5.73 24.68
C ASN A 282 -26.51 5.39 23.27
N PHE A 283 -26.96 6.13 22.25
CA PHE A 283 -26.36 6.05 20.92
C PHE A 283 -25.01 6.78 20.90
N LEU A 284 -23.99 6.14 20.33
CA LEU A 284 -22.64 6.71 20.20
C LEU A 284 -22.34 6.95 18.72
N ALA A 285 -21.46 7.89 18.42
CA ALA A 285 -21.02 8.11 17.05
C ALA A 285 -20.37 6.84 16.48
N GLN A 286 -20.93 6.33 15.38
CA GLN A 286 -20.46 5.20 14.61
C GLN A 286 -20.12 5.68 13.22
N LEU A 287 -18.98 5.25 12.70
CA LEU A 287 -18.61 5.55 11.33
C LEU A 287 -19.42 4.64 10.40
N ILE A 288 -20.20 5.21 9.49
CA ILE A 288 -20.99 4.49 8.48
C ILE A 288 -20.70 5.02 7.08
N LEU A 289 -21.04 4.21 6.08
CA LEU A 289 -21.00 4.60 4.68
C LEU A 289 -22.38 5.13 4.28
N ASP A 290 -22.46 6.41 3.92
CA ASP A 290 -23.65 7.03 3.37
C ASP A 290 -23.53 7.05 1.84
N VAL A 291 -24.51 6.42 1.17
CA VAL A 291 -24.54 6.28 -0.28
C VAL A 291 -25.79 6.98 -0.81
N LYS A 292 -25.60 8.05 -1.58
CA LYS A 292 -26.69 8.86 -2.15
C LYS A 292 -26.54 9.01 -3.65
N ARG A 293 -27.65 9.10 -4.37
CA ARG A 293 -27.63 9.44 -5.81
C ARG A 293 -27.61 10.95 -5.97
N LYS A 294 -26.84 11.46 -6.94
CA LYS A 294 -26.85 12.89 -7.28
C LYS A 294 -28.17 13.25 -7.97
N ASP A 295 -28.98 14.12 -7.34
CA ASP A 295 -30.35 14.53 -7.74
C ASP A 295 -30.49 15.23 -9.12
N SER A 296 -29.44 15.28 -9.95
CA SER A 296 -29.42 16.00 -11.23
C SER A 296 -29.21 15.14 -12.47
N SER A 297 -29.16 13.82 -12.35
CA SER A 297 -29.21 12.95 -13.53
C SER A 297 -30.58 12.27 -13.62
N PRO A 298 -31.42 12.57 -14.62
CA PRO A 298 -32.47 11.61 -14.96
C PRO A 298 -31.75 10.29 -15.18
N VAL A 299 -32.27 9.17 -14.64
CA VAL A 299 -31.82 7.83 -15.04
C VAL A 299 -31.91 7.85 -16.56
N PRO A 300 -30.81 7.99 -17.32
CA PRO A 300 -30.92 7.84 -18.74
C PRO A 300 -31.29 6.37 -18.87
N ASN A 301 -32.37 6.05 -19.56
CA ASN A 301 -32.58 4.68 -20.02
C ASN A 301 -31.25 4.23 -20.63
N SER A 302 -30.47 3.45 -19.87
CA SER A 302 -29.16 3.04 -20.31
C SER A 302 -29.44 2.02 -21.38
N GLU A 303 -29.13 2.34 -22.63
CA GLU A 303 -29.12 1.33 -23.70
C GLU A 303 -28.10 0.20 -23.40
N SER A 304 -27.28 0.33 -22.34
CA SER A 304 -26.48 -0.76 -21.76
C SER A 304 -27.32 -1.65 -20.83
N PRO A 305 -27.39 -2.97 -21.07
CA PRO A 305 -28.11 -3.91 -20.21
C PRO A 305 -27.41 -4.04 -18.86
N SER A 306 -28.15 -3.83 -17.76
CA SER A 306 -27.67 -4.11 -16.40
C SER A 306 -27.56 -5.63 -16.19
N LEU A 307 -26.47 -6.10 -15.58
CA LEU A 307 -26.29 -7.51 -15.24
C LEU A 307 -27.41 -8.00 -14.31
N THR A 308 -27.96 -9.18 -14.61
CA THR A 308 -28.98 -9.81 -13.78
C THR A 308 -28.37 -10.28 -12.45
N PRO A 309 -29.04 -10.04 -11.30
CA PRO A 309 -28.57 -10.55 -10.01
C PRO A 309 -28.55 -12.08 -9.98
N THR A 310 -27.55 -12.64 -9.30
CA THR A 310 -27.47 -14.07 -8.99
C THR A 310 -28.58 -14.44 -8.01
N PRO A 311 -29.32 -15.55 -8.23
CA PRO A 311 -30.32 -16.05 -7.30
C PRO A 311 -29.77 -16.21 -5.88
N LYS A 312 -30.51 -15.78 -4.85
CA LYS A 312 -30.06 -15.80 -3.45
C LYS A 312 -29.67 -17.18 -2.94
N GLU A 313 -30.28 -18.24 -3.47
CA GLU A 313 -29.98 -19.63 -3.11
C GLU A 313 -28.59 -20.09 -3.59
N LEU A 314 -28.02 -19.40 -4.58
CA LEU A 314 -26.69 -19.69 -5.14
C LEU A 314 -25.59 -18.81 -4.54
N LEU A 315 -25.93 -17.92 -3.60
CA LEU A 315 -24.98 -17.06 -2.91
C LEU A 315 -24.44 -17.77 -1.65
N PRO A 316 -23.18 -17.49 -1.26
CA PRO A 316 -22.61 -18.08 -0.05
C PRO A 316 -23.41 -17.66 1.20
N LYS A 317 -23.50 -18.57 2.16
CA LYS A 317 -24.21 -18.32 3.41
C LYS A 317 -23.50 -17.24 4.24
N ASP A 318 -24.23 -16.19 4.61
CA ASP A 318 -23.80 -15.21 5.61
C ASP A 318 -24.09 -15.72 7.03
N HIS A 319 -23.03 -15.97 7.81
CA HIS A 319 -23.17 -16.40 9.20
C HIS A 319 -23.47 -15.24 10.13
N GLN A 320 -24.51 -15.42 10.95
CA GLN A 320 -24.82 -14.50 12.03
C GLN A 320 -23.84 -14.69 13.19
N LEU A 321 -23.50 -13.59 13.86
CA LEU A 321 -22.76 -13.56 15.11
C LEU A 321 -23.60 -14.20 16.21
N SER A 322 -23.03 -15.22 16.83
CA SER A 322 -23.57 -15.92 18.00
C SER A 322 -22.96 -15.33 19.29
N ASP A 323 -23.13 -14.03 19.49
CA ASP A 323 -22.63 -13.31 20.68
C ASP A 323 -23.81 -12.58 21.36
N ASP A 324 -23.98 -12.80 22.66
CA ASP A 324 -25.11 -12.24 23.43
C ASP A 324 -24.97 -10.75 23.73
N THR A 325 -23.81 -10.16 23.43
CA THR A 325 -23.47 -8.78 23.80
C THR A 325 -23.38 -7.86 22.59
N VAL A 326 -22.72 -8.28 21.51
CA VAL A 326 -22.45 -7.48 20.32
C VAL A 326 -23.53 -7.74 19.27
N LEU A 327 -24.08 -6.68 18.71
CA LEU A 327 -25.08 -6.76 17.66
C LEU A 327 -24.45 -7.24 16.34
N ASN A 328 -25.22 -8.00 15.58
CA ASN A 328 -24.88 -8.39 14.21
C ASN A 328 -24.70 -7.19 13.28
N GLN A 329 -25.60 -6.21 13.41
CA GLN A 329 -25.62 -4.98 12.64
C GLN A 329 -25.68 -3.79 13.58
N ILE A 330 -25.11 -2.66 13.17
CA ILE A 330 -25.18 -1.42 13.94
C ILE A 330 -26.65 -0.96 13.96
N ASN A 331 -27.21 -0.81 15.16
CA ASN A 331 -28.55 -0.29 15.33
C ASN A 331 -28.48 1.25 15.35
N LEU A 332 -28.85 1.89 14.24
CA LEU A 332 -28.80 3.36 14.08
C LEU A 332 -30.01 4.02 14.75
N ALA A 333 -29.81 5.24 15.26
CA ALA A 333 -30.89 6.04 15.85
C ALA A 333 -31.95 6.43 14.79
N GLU A 334 -31.48 6.80 13.59
CA GLU A 334 -32.30 7.28 12.48
C GLU A 334 -31.95 6.48 11.22
N PRO A 335 -32.41 5.21 11.11
CA PRO A 335 -32.06 4.34 9.98
C PRO A 335 -32.61 4.86 8.64
N SER A 336 -33.74 5.57 8.67
CA SER A 336 -34.39 6.13 7.47
C SER A 336 -33.56 7.20 6.75
N GLU A 337 -32.67 7.91 7.46
CA GLU A 337 -31.80 8.93 6.85
C GLU A 337 -30.64 8.33 6.05
N HIS A 338 -30.39 7.03 6.25
CA HIS A 338 -29.25 6.30 5.70
C HIS A 338 -29.70 5.07 4.90
N GLU A 339 -30.92 5.10 4.34
CA GLU A 339 -31.40 4.04 3.47
C GLU A 339 -30.58 3.96 2.18
N LEU A 340 -30.10 2.76 1.88
CA LEU A 340 -29.28 2.51 0.71
C LEU A 340 -30.16 2.48 -0.56
N PRO A 341 -29.77 3.17 -1.64
CA PRO A 341 -30.44 3.03 -2.92
C PRO A 341 -30.26 1.61 -3.47
N ASP A 342 -31.10 1.22 -4.44
CA ASP A 342 -30.90 -0.04 -5.15
C ASP A 342 -29.63 0.03 -6.01
N LEU A 343 -28.60 -0.74 -5.65
CA LEU A 343 -27.26 -0.63 -6.25
C LEU A 343 -27.10 -1.52 -7.49
N SER A 344 -26.48 -0.99 -8.54
CA SER A 344 -26.04 -1.78 -9.70
C SER A 344 -24.79 -2.63 -9.39
N ALA A 345 -24.40 -3.50 -10.32
CA ALA A 345 -23.18 -4.30 -10.20
C ALA A 345 -21.94 -3.42 -10.04
N GLU A 346 -21.80 -2.41 -10.90
CA GLU A 346 -20.69 -1.46 -10.90
C GLU A 346 -20.67 -0.57 -9.65
N GLU A 347 -21.85 -0.19 -9.14
CA GLU A 347 -21.96 0.58 -7.91
C GLU A 347 -21.54 -0.25 -6.69
N GLN A 348 -21.92 -1.53 -6.62
CA GLN A 348 -21.48 -2.42 -5.56
C GLN A 348 -19.96 -2.64 -5.58
N THR A 349 -19.35 -2.78 -6.75
CA THR A 349 -17.89 -2.93 -6.86
C THR A 349 -17.12 -1.64 -6.62
N LEU A 350 -17.69 -0.48 -6.97
CA LEU A 350 -17.13 0.82 -6.59
C LEU A 350 -17.13 1.00 -5.07
N ILE A 351 -18.21 0.62 -4.39
CA ILE A 351 -18.27 0.63 -2.93
C ILE A 351 -17.22 -0.33 -2.37
N LEU A 352 -17.13 -1.56 -2.88
CA LEU A 352 -16.12 -2.54 -2.47
C LEU A 352 -14.69 -2.01 -2.63
N ALA A 353 -14.39 -1.32 -3.74
CA ALA A 353 -13.09 -0.71 -3.97
C ALA A 353 -12.79 0.44 -2.99
N THR A 354 -13.82 1.21 -2.63
CA THR A 354 -13.72 2.22 -1.58
C THR A 354 -13.44 1.56 -0.20
N CYS A 355 -14.01 0.38 0.06
CA CYS A 355 -13.76 -0.37 1.30
C CYS A 355 -12.30 -0.75 1.48
N ASP A 356 -11.67 -1.21 0.40
CA ASP A 356 -10.29 -1.69 0.41
C ASP A 356 -9.28 -0.57 0.72
N ILE A 357 -9.58 0.67 0.34
CA ILE A 357 -8.71 1.84 0.61
C ILE A 357 -8.86 2.35 2.05
N PHE A 358 -10.09 2.48 2.54
CA PHE A 358 -10.35 3.17 3.82
C PHE A 358 -10.36 2.22 5.04
N ILE A 359 -10.15 0.91 4.85
CA ILE A 359 -10.02 -0.15 5.87
C ILE A 359 -10.86 0.15 7.13
N SER A 360 -12.18 0.17 6.98
CA SER A 360 -13.09 0.48 8.06
C SER A 360 -14.13 -0.63 8.26
N LEU A 361 -14.31 -1.04 9.52
CA LEU A 361 -15.14 -2.17 9.96
C LEU A 361 -16.63 -2.06 9.57
N SER A 362 -17.12 -0.87 9.25
CA SER A 362 -18.53 -0.64 8.91
C SER A 362 -18.85 -0.84 7.43
N LEU A 363 -17.86 -0.90 6.54
CA LEU A 363 -18.10 -0.83 5.10
C LEU A 363 -18.63 -2.13 4.47
N PRO A 364 -18.16 -3.34 4.81
CA PRO A 364 -18.71 -4.57 4.22
C PRO A 364 -20.21 -4.74 4.49
N GLN A 365 -20.70 -4.19 5.61
CA GLN A 365 -22.09 -4.32 6.03
C GLN A 365 -23.09 -3.72 5.03
N CYS A 366 -22.69 -2.64 4.33
CA CYS A 366 -23.49 -2.01 3.29
C CYS A 366 -23.78 -3.00 2.15
N LEU A 367 -22.75 -3.69 1.66
CA LEU A 367 -22.85 -4.64 0.54
C LEU A 367 -23.63 -5.89 0.92
N LEU A 368 -23.36 -6.44 2.11
CA LEU A 368 -24.04 -7.64 2.62
C LEU A 368 -25.55 -7.42 2.89
N SER A 369 -26.02 -6.17 2.94
CA SER A 369 -27.46 -5.86 3.05
C SER A 369 -28.23 -6.06 1.74
N GLN A 370 -27.55 -6.01 0.58
CA GLN A 370 -28.11 -6.20 -0.75
C GLN A 370 -27.32 -7.27 -1.54
N PRO A 371 -27.36 -8.56 -1.12
CA PRO A 371 -26.60 -9.62 -1.78
C PRO A 371 -27.14 -9.88 -3.19
N LYS A 372 -26.35 -9.57 -4.22
CA LYS A 372 -26.75 -9.65 -5.64
C LYS A 372 -25.80 -10.42 -6.55
N PHE A 373 -24.48 -10.33 -6.35
CA PHE A 373 -23.51 -10.94 -7.26
C PHE A 373 -22.52 -11.81 -6.49
N TRP A 374 -22.24 -13.00 -7.01
CA TRP A 374 -21.44 -13.99 -6.32
C TRP A 374 -20.04 -13.49 -5.95
N ALA A 375 -19.29 -12.92 -6.92
CA ALA A 375 -17.92 -12.46 -6.68
C ALA A 375 -17.88 -11.29 -5.68
N VAL A 376 -18.84 -10.37 -5.75
CA VAL A 376 -18.96 -9.23 -4.83
C VAL A 376 -19.22 -9.74 -3.41
N GLU A 377 -20.14 -10.71 -3.25
CA GLU A 377 -20.50 -11.28 -1.96
C GLU A 377 -19.32 -12.02 -1.34
N VAL A 378 -18.65 -12.89 -2.11
CA VAL A 378 -17.45 -13.61 -1.65
C VAL A 378 -16.37 -12.63 -1.20
N THR A 379 -16.01 -11.62 -2.01
CA THR A 379 -15.00 -10.63 -1.58
C THR A 379 -15.46 -9.84 -0.36
N SER A 380 -16.74 -9.43 -0.29
CA SER A 380 -17.26 -8.67 0.86
C SER A 380 -17.19 -9.46 2.16
N LEU A 381 -17.53 -10.76 2.10
CA LEU A 381 -17.41 -11.68 3.23
C LEU A 381 -15.93 -11.88 3.61
N CYS A 382 -15.03 -12.06 2.64
CA CYS A 382 -13.59 -12.13 2.87
C CYS A 382 -13.02 -10.88 3.54
N LEU A 383 -13.44 -9.70 3.11
CA LEU A 383 -13.02 -8.43 3.70
C LEU A 383 -13.52 -8.32 5.15
N ARG A 384 -14.78 -8.71 5.40
CA ARG A 384 -15.33 -8.74 6.76
C ARG A 384 -14.55 -9.70 7.67
N THR A 385 -14.22 -10.91 7.21
CA THR A 385 -13.45 -11.87 8.03
C THR A 385 -12.04 -11.37 8.32
N LYS A 386 -11.39 -10.67 7.38
CA LYS A 386 -10.08 -10.03 7.60
C LYS A 386 -10.15 -8.95 8.68
N LEU A 387 -11.19 -8.12 8.65
CA LEU A 387 -11.38 -7.05 9.63
C LEU A 387 -11.75 -7.58 11.03
N GLU A 388 -12.41 -8.74 11.10
CA GLU A 388 -12.84 -9.36 12.36
C GLU A 388 -11.77 -10.19 13.06
N ARG A 389 -10.71 -10.55 12.34
CA ARG A 389 -9.59 -11.37 12.82
C ARG A 389 -9.04 -10.95 14.18
N GLY A 390 -8.86 -9.64 14.42
CA GLY A 390 -8.32 -9.11 15.68
C GLY A 390 -9.32 -9.04 16.84
N SER A 391 -10.58 -9.40 16.64
CA SER A 391 -11.65 -9.26 17.62
C SER A 391 -11.98 -10.60 18.28
N SER A 392 -11.69 -10.74 19.58
CA SER A 392 -11.97 -11.97 20.33
C SER A 392 -13.42 -12.43 20.30
N ARG A 393 -14.39 -11.50 20.14
CA ARG A 393 -15.82 -11.82 20.05
C ARG A 393 -16.29 -12.19 18.64
N ARG A 394 -15.54 -11.83 17.59
CA ARG A 394 -15.95 -12.01 16.18
C ARG A 394 -15.07 -13.00 15.42
N VAL A 395 -13.91 -13.35 15.96
CA VAL A 395 -12.96 -14.29 15.33
C VAL A 395 -13.56 -15.67 15.05
N GLU A 396 -14.46 -16.17 15.90
CA GLU A 396 -15.16 -17.45 15.66
C GLU A 396 -16.09 -17.36 14.46
N ARG A 397 -16.90 -16.30 14.34
CA ARG A 397 -17.70 -16.04 13.15
C ARG A 397 -16.80 -15.93 11.91
N ALA A 398 -15.71 -15.18 12.01
CA ALA A 398 -14.77 -15.01 10.92
C ALA A 398 -14.19 -16.35 10.44
N MET A 399 -13.86 -17.25 11.37
CA MET A 399 -13.39 -18.60 11.07
C MET A 399 -14.48 -19.44 10.38
N MET A 400 -15.68 -19.50 10.95
CA MET A 400 -16.80 -20.26 10.37
C MET A 400 -17.20 -19.75 8.98
N GLN A 401 -17.20 -18.43 8.80
CA GLN A 401 -17.45 -17.79 7.51
C GLN A 401 -16.36 -18.15 6.50
N THR A 402 -15.09 -18.08 6.88
CA THR A 402 -13.98 -18.43 5.99
C THR A 402 -14.01 -19.90 5.59
N GLN A 403 -14.32 -20.81 6.54
CA GLN A 403 -14.52 -22.23 6.25
C GLN A 403 -15.63 -22.44 5.21
N THR A 404 -16.77 -21.76 5.39
CA THR A 404 -17.90 -21.86 4.44
C THR A 404 -17.51 -21.39 3.04
N LEU A 405 -16.72 -20.31 2.93
CA LEU A 405 -16.24 -19.84 1.63
C LEU A 405 -15.28 -20.82 0.96
N VAL A 406 -14.41 -21.48 1.73
CA VAL A 406 -13.52 -22.54 1.23
C VAL A 406 -14.33 -23.73 0.72
N ASP A 407 -15.34 -24.17 1.46
CA ASP A 407 -16.18 -25.31 1.07
C ASP A 407 -17.03 -24.98 -0.17
N PHE A 408 -17.50 -23.73 -0.27
CA PHE A 408 -18.31 -23.25 -1.40
C PHE A 408 -17.57 -23.30 -2.75
N PHE A 409 -16.24 -23.22 -2.73
CA PHE A 409 -15.41 -23.34 -3.93
C PHE A 409 -15.67 -24.65 -4.69
N SER A 410 -15.78 -25.77 -3.96
CA SER A 410 -15.98 -27.11 -4.53
C SER A 410 -17.42 -27.41 -4.95
N GLU A 411 -18.39 -26.58 -4.54
CA GLU A 411 -19.80 -26.78 -4.89
C GLU A 411 -20.04 -26.60 -6.40
N ARG A 412 -20.93 -27.42 -6.97
CA ARG A 412 -21.25 -27.41 -8.41
C ARG A 412 -22.63 -26.81 -8.73
N ASN A 413 -23.36 -26.35 -7.71
CA ASN A 413 -24.75 -25.89 -7.85
C ASN A 413 -24.86 -24.55 -8.58
N CYS A 414 -23.89 -23.66 -8.39
CA CYS A 414 -23.87 -22.33 -9.00
C CYS A 414 -23.14 -22.38 -10.35
N PRO A 415 -23.77 -21.95 -11.47
CA PRO A 415 -23.14 -21.89 -12.78
C PRO A 415 -21.86 -21.05 -12.79
N VAL A 416 -20.89 -21.44 -13.62
CA VAL A 416 -19.59 -20.74 -13.75
C VAL A 416 -19.77 -19.29 -14.21
N THR A 417 -20.74 -19.03 -15.10
CA THR A 417 -21.09 -17.69 -15.57
C THR A 417 -21.50 -16.76 -14.43
N GLU A 418 -22.33 -17.24 -13.51
CA GLU A 418 -22.75 -16.48 -12.32
C GLU A 418 -21.58 -16.18 -11.36
N ARG A 419 -20.64 -17.12 -11.21
CA ARG A 419 -19.44 -16.93 -10.38
C ARG A 419 -18.46 -15.91 -10.96
N LEU A 420 -18.42 -15.77 -12.29
CA LEU A 420 -17.49 -14.87 -12.98
C LEU A 420 -18.02 -13.42 -13.13
N LYS A 421 -19.31 -13.18 -12.89
CA LYS A 421 -19.88 -11.82 -12.90
C LYS A 421 -19.07 -10.88 -11.99
N MET A 422 -18.55 -9.80 -12.58
CA MET A 422 -17.74 -8.77 -11.89
C MET A 422 -16.43 -9.27 -11.26
N PHE A 423 -16.00 -10.51 -11.50
CA PHE A 423 -14.83 -11.13 -10.86
C PHE A 423 -13.57 -10.25 -10.93
N TYR A 424 -13.22 -9.76 -12.12
CA TYR A 424 -12.02 -8.93 -12.33
C TYR A 424 -12.06 -7.58 -11.63
N THR A 425 -13.25 -7.09 -11.28
CA THR A 425 -13.44 -5.81 -10.57
C THR A 425 -13.53 -5.97 -9.05
N CYS A 426 -13.50 -7.20 -8.51
CA CYS A 426 -13.70 -7.45 -7.08
C CYS A 426 -12.45 -7.90 -6.33
N ARG A 427 -11.28 -8.03 -6.99
CA ARG A 427 -10.02 -8.52 -6.40
C ARG A 427 -10.21 -9.71 -5.44
N ALA A 428 -11.00 -10.71 -5.85
CA ALA A 428 -11.25 -11.89 -5.05
C ALA A 428 -9.93 -12.64 -4.80
N PRO A 429 -9.68 -13.15 -3.58
CA PRO A 429 -8.48 -13.93 -3.29
C PRO A 429 -8.56 -15.33 -3.92
N PRO A 430 -7.42 -15.92 -4.30
CA PRO A 430 -7.38 -17.33 -4.73
C PRO A 430 -7.70 -18.28 -3.58
N LEU A 431 -8.02 -19.54 -3.91
CA LEU A 431 -8.41 -20.56 -2.93
C LEU A 431 -7.34 -20.79 -1.87
N TRP A 432 -6.06 -20.85 -2.25
CA TRP A 432 -4.98 -21.07 -1.29
C TRP A 432 -4.86 -19.90 -0.30
N ASP A 433 -5.14 -18.66 -0.71
CA ASP A 433 -5.15 -17.51 0.20
C ASP A 433 -6.34 -17.55 1.16
N LEU A 434 -7.50 -18.03 0.72
CA LEU A 434 -8.64 -18.28 1.61
C LEU A 434 -8.33 -19.37 2.64
N GLN A 435 -7.71 -20.46 2.20
CA GLN A 435 -7.31 -21.54 3.09
C GLN A 435 -6.15 -21.12 4.02
N ARG A 436 -5.22 -20.29 3.55
CA ARG A 436 -4.18 -19.63 4.36
C ARG A 436 -4.82 -18.74 5.42
N GLN A 437 -5.82 -17.93 5.04
CA GLN A 437 -6.55 -17.08 5.98
C GLN A 437 -7.28 -17.90 7.04
N LEU A 438 -7.93 -19.00 6.65
CA LEU A 438 -8.57 -19.94 7.57
C LEU A 438 -7.55 -20.53 8.56
N ALA A 439 -6.40 -21.01 8.09
CA ALA A 439 -5.33 -21.51 8.93
C ALA A 439 -4.78 -20.42 9.87
N SER A 440 -4.71 -19.17 9.41
CA SER A 440 -4.33 -18.03 10.23
C SER A 440 -5.34 -17.77 11.36
N LEU A 441 -6.64 -17.80 11.06
CA LEU A 441 -7.70 -17.67 12.06
C LEU A 441 -7.70 -18.82 13.07
N LEU A 442 -7.45 -20.05 12.63
CA LEU A 442 -7.26 -21.20 13.52
C LEU A 442 -6.06 -20.99 14.45
N THR A 443 -4.98 -20.42 13.94
CA THR A 443 -3.79 -20.06 14.73
C THR A 443 -4.13 -19.00 15.78
N ASP A 444 -4.91 -17.97 15.42
CA ASP A 444 -5.34 -16.92 16.35
C ASP A 444 -6.29 -17.47 17.44
N LEU A 445 -7.10 -18.48 17.12
CA LEU A 445 -7.93 -19.23 18.07
C LEU A 445 -7.14 -20.23 18.94
N GLY A 446 -5.82 -20.37 18.71
CA GLY A 446 -4.96 -21.30 19.45
C GLY A 446 -4.91 -22.72 18.88
N LEU A 447 -5.66 -23.02 17.82
CA LEU A 447 -5.73 -24.32 17.12
C LEU A 447 -4.56 -24.49 16.12
N THR A 448 -3.33 -24.28 16.62
CA THR A 448 -2.09 -24.25 15.79
C THR A 448 -1.83 -25.57 15.06
N SER A 449 -2.18 -26.72 15.64
CA SER A 449 -1.99 -28.02 14.99
C SER A 449 -2.91 -28.23 13.79
N SER A 450 -4.16 -27.76 13.85
CA SER A 450 -5.08 -27.79 12.71
C SER A 450 -4.63 -26.85 11.60
N ALA A 451 -4.11 -25.67 11.98
CA ALA A 451 -3.53 -24.73 11.03
C ALA A 451 -2.30 -25.32 10.30
N LEU A 452 -1.40 -25.98 11.05
CA LEU A 452 -0.23 -26.65 10.48
C LEU A 452 -0.60 -27.65 9.38
N LEU A 453 -1.62 -28.49 9.60
CA LEU A 453 -2.08 -29.46 8.60
C LEU A 453 -2.55 -28.79 7.31
N ILE A 454 -3.19 -27.62 7.41
CA ILE A 454 -3.61 -26.85 6.24
C ILE A 454 -2.38 -26.28 5.52
N TYR A 455 -1.43 -25.67 6.24
CA TYR A 455 -0.21 -25.13 5.64
C TYR A 455 0.66 -26.20 4.96
N GLU A 456 0.80 -27.38 5.57
CA GLU A 456 1.51 -28.52 4.97
C GLU A 456 0.82 -29.00 3.69
N ARG A 457 -0.51 -29.13 3.70
CA ARG A 457 -1.29 -29.50 2.51
C ARG A 457 -1.13 -28.51 1.37
N LEU A 458 -0.97 -27.23 1.69
CA LEU A 458 -0.78 -26.15 0.72
C LEU A 458 0.69 -25.92 0.35
N GLU A 459 1.62 -26.68 0.91
CA GLU A 459 3.06 -26.43 0.74
C GLU A 459 3.49 -24.99 1.10
N LEU A 460 2.75 -24.33 2.01
CA LEU A 460 3.08 -23.01 2.54
C LEU A 460 4.10 -23.17 3.67
N TRP A 461 5.31 -23.57 3.30
CA TRP A 461 6.36 -24.00 4.23
C TRP A 461 6.77 -22.91 5.21
N GLU A 462 6.73 -21.64 4.83
CA GLU A 462 7.02 -20.51 5.72
C GLU A 462 6.02 -20.42 6.88
N ASP A 463 4.71 -20.53 6.58
CA ASP A 463 3.66 -20.51 7.60
C ASP A 463 3.66 -21.80 8.44
N ALA A 464 3.97 -22.95 7.83
CA ALA A 464 4.12 -24.23 8.52
C ALA A 464 5.29 -24.19 9.53
N VAL A 465 6.45 -23.69 9.11
CA VAL A 465 7.61 -23.47 9.98
C VAL A 465 7.25 -22.50 11.11
N ALA A 466 6.59 -21.37 10.80
CA ALA A 466 6.14 -20.43 11.82
C ALA A 466 5.21 -21.08 12.87
N CYS A 467 4.33 -21.99 12.45
CA CYS A 467 3.49 -22.76 13.38
C CYS A 467 4.31 -23.69 14.28
N LEU A 468 5.28 -24.41 13.72
CA LEU A 468 6.16 -25.33 14.46
C LEU A 468 7.03 -24.57 15.46
N GLU A 469 7.60 -23.43 15.06
CA GLU A 469 8.35 -22.52 15.92
C GLU A 469 7.48 -22.00 17.07
N ARG A 470 6.23 -21.60 16.80
CA ARG A 470 5.27 -21.17 17.83
C ARG A 470 4.91 -22.29 18.80
N MET A 471 4.93 -23.53 18.35
CA MET A 471 4.73 -24.72 19.19
C MET A 471 6.01 -25.17 19.92
N GLY A 472 7.16 -24.52 19.68
CA GLY A 472 8.47 -24.90 20.24
C GLY A 472 9.06 -26.17 19.62
N GLN A 473 8.59 -26.60 18.45
CA GLN A 473 8.99 -27.84 17.76
C GLN A 473 10.05 -27.56 16.68
N HIS A 474 11.12 -26.86 17.04
CA HIS A 474 12.22 -26.45 16.13
C HIS A 474 12.81 -27.62 15.32
N GLY A 475 13.06 -28.77 15.96
CA GLY A 475 13.62 -29.94 15.28
C GLY A 475 12.71 -30.52 14.20
N LYS A 476 11.38 -30.43 14.38
CA LYS A 476 10.43 -30.87 13.34
C LYS A 476 10.37 -29.92 12.16
N ALA A 477 10.55 -28.62 12.40
CA ALA A 477 10.64 -27.63 11.33
C ALA A 477 11.83 -27.95 10.41
N GLU A 478 13.00 -28.25 11.00
CA GLU A 478 14.17 -28.73 10.24
C GLU A 478 13.90 -30.03 9.49
N GLU A 479 13.32 -31.05 10.16
CA GLU A 479 13.05 -32.36 9.57
C GLU A 479 12.14 -32.26 8.33
N ILE A 480 11.07 -31.48 8.42
CA ILE A 480 10.14 -31.25 7.30
C ILE A 480 10.87 -30.59 6.14
N LEU A 481 11.63 -29.52 6.39
CA LEU A 481 12.36 -28.82 5.33
C LEU A 481 13.39 -29.72 4.64
N ARG A 482 14.13 -30.55 5.39
CA ARG A 482 15.08 -31.52 4.81
C ARG A 482 14.36 -32.57 3.96
N ARG A 483 13.25 -33.11 4.45
CA ARG A 483 12.42 -34.07 3.71
C ARG A 483 11.91 -33.49 2.39
N GLU A 484 11.49 -32.23 2.38
CA GLU A 484 11.01 -31.59 1.13
C GLU A 484 12.16 -31.25 0.18
N LEU A 485 13.34 -30.86 0.70
CA LEU A 485 14.55 -30.66 -0.11
C LEU A 485 15.01 -31.96 -0.80
N GLU A 486 14.86 -33.11 -0.16
CA GLU A 486 15.14 -34.42 -0.77
C GLU A 486 14.22 -34.73 -1.97
N LYS A 487 12.98 -34.24 -1.95
CA LYS A 487 12.04 -34.39 -3.09
C LYS A 487 12.39 -33.43 -4.22
N LYS A 488 12.58 -32.15 -3.90
CA LYS A 488 12.86 -31.10 -4.87
C LYS A 488 13.64 -29.96 -4.23
N GLU A 489 14.88 -29.79 -4.67
CA GLU A 489 15.70 -28.63 -4.30
C GLU A 489 15.07 -27.34 -4.84
N THR A 490 14.73 -26.40 -3.96
CA THR A 490 14.26 -25.07 -4.34
C THR A 490 15.00 -23.99 -3.54
N PRO A 491 15.27 -22.82 -4.14
CA PRO A 491 15.92 -21.73 -3.42
C PRO A 491 15.15 -21.29 -2.17
N SER A 492 13.81 -21.27 -2.21
CA SER A 492 12.96 -20.86 -1.09
C SER A 492 13.07 -21.82 0.11
N LEU A 493 13.09 -23.14 -0.12
CA LEU A 493 13.30 -24.12 0.95
C LEU A 493 14.68 -24.00 1.61
N TYR A 494 15.73 -23.77 0.83
CA TYR A 494 17.06 -23.51 1.39
C TYR A 494 17.10 -22.20 2.19
N CYS A 495 16.41 -21.15 1.76
CA CYS A 495 16.28 -19.92 2.55
C CYS A 495 15.58 -20.19 3.90
N LEU A 496 14.45 -20.91 3.89
CA LEU A 496 13.73 -21.27 5.11
C LEU A 496 14.57 -22.13 6.05
N LEU A 497 15.37 -23.05 5.52
CA LEU A 497 16.29 -23.87 6.32
C LEU A 497 17.38 -22.99 6.94
N GLY A 498 17.90 -22.03 6.18
CA GLY A 498 18.80 -20.99 6.68
C GLY A 498 18.17 -20.13 7.78
N ASP A 499 16.88 -19.79 7.67
CA ASP A 499 16.16 -19.00 8.68
C ASP A 499 16.00 -19.77 10.00
N VAL A 500 15.67 -21.06 9.92
CA VAL A 500 15.50 -21.97 11.08
C VAL A 500 16.84 -22.24 11.76
N LEU A 501 17.86 -22.63 10.99
CA LEU A 501 19.18 -23.00 11.51
C LEU A 501 20.07 -21.79 11.81
N LYS A 502 19.73 -20.61 11.28
CA LYS A 502 20.50 -19.37 11.34
C LYS A 502 21.91 -19.53 10.75
N ASP A 503 22.01 -20.27 9.65
CA ASP A 503 23.27 -20.57 8.96
C ASP A 503 23.30 -19.97 7.55
N LEU A 504 24.37 -19.22 7.28
CA LEU A 504 24.58 -18.49 6.02
C LEU A 504 24.78 -19.41 4.82
N GLN A 505 25.32 -20.62 5.02
CA GLN A 505 25.65 -21.54 3.92
C GLN A 505 24.43 -21.94 3.09
N TYR A 506 23.25 -22.02 3.72
CA TYR A 506 22.03 -22.36 3.01
C TYR A 506 21.52 -21.21 2.13
N TYR A 507 21.75 -19.95 2.51
CA TYR A 507 21.44 -18.82 1.61
C TYR A 507 22.38 -18.79 0.41
N ASP A 508 23.66 -19.10 0.60
CA ASP A 508 24.63 -19.19 -0.50
C ASP A 508 24.26 -20.34 -1.45
N ARG A 509 23.84 -21.49 -0.92
CA ARG A 509 23.34 -22.60 -1.73
C ARG A 509 22.06 -22.21 -2.51
N ALA A 510 21.12 -21.52 -1.87
CA ALA A 510 19.91 -21.01 -2.53
C ALA A 510 20.26 -20.04 -3.67
N TRP A 511 21.24 -19.17 -3.43
CA TRP A 511 21.73 -18.19 -4.38
C TRP A 511 22.37 -18.84 -5.61
N GLU A 512 23.27 -19.80 -5.42
CA GLU A 512 23.88 -20.58 -6.48
C GLU A 512 22.84 -21.38 -7.28
N LEU A 513 21.92 -22.08 -6.59
CA LEU A 513 20.87 -22.87 -7.22
C LEU A 513 19.97 -22.02 -8.13
N SER A 514 19.68 -20.78 -7.70
CA SER A 514 18.88 -19.83 -8.50
C SER A 514 19.64 -19.24 -9.71
N LYS A 515 20.94 -19.55 -9.86
CA LYS A 515 21.87 -18.89 -10.77
C LYS A 515 21.92 -17.37 -10.54
N HIS A 516 22.00 -16.95 -9.28
CA HIS A 516 22.11 -15.54 -8.91
C HIS A 516 20.86 -14.70 -9.27
N ARG A 517 19.67 -15.30 -9.17
CA ARG A 517 18.40 -14.66 -9.53
C ARG A 517 17.37 -14.62 -8.40
N SER A 518 17.63 -15.24 -7.25
CA SER A 518 16.70 -15.22 -6.11
C SER A 518 16.89 -13.94 -5.28
N ALA A 519 15.94 -13.01 -5.37
CA ALA A 519 15.89 -11.82 -4.52
C ALA A 519 15.73 -12.21 -3.03
N ARG A 520 14.94 -13.26 -2.76
CA ARG A 520 14.70 -13.81 -1.42
C ARG A 520 15.99 -14.33 -0.75
N ALA A 521 16.88 -15.00 -1.48
CA ALA A 521 18.12 -15.52 -0.91
C ALA A 521 19.01 -14.40 -0.35
N GLN A 522 19.23 -13.35 -1.14
CA GLN A 522 20.01 -12.19 -0.72
C GLN A 522 19.32 -11.38 0.39
N ARG A 523 17.99 -11.24 0.33
CA ARG A 523 17.20 -10.61 1.40
C ARG A 523 17.33 -11.36 2.73
N SER A 524 17.21 -12.69 2.71
CA SER A 524 17.26 -13.52 3.92
C SER A 524 18.67 -13.51 4.53
N LYS A 525 19.70 -13.58 3.67
CA LYS A 525 21.10 -13.40 4.07
C LYS A 525 21.35 -12.03 4.70
N ALA A 526 20.82 -10.96 4.10
CA ALA A 526 20.92 -9.61 4.65
C ALA A 526 20.21 -9.48 6.01
N LEU A 527 19.02 -10.06 6.17
CA LEU A 527 18.29 -10.07 7.44
C LEU A 527 19.05 -10.83 8.54
N HIS A 528 19.77 -11.90 8.19
CA HIS A 528 20.69 -12.57 9.10
C HIS A 528 21.82 -11.63 9.56
N HIS A 529 22.56 -11.02 8.61
CA HIS A 529 23.60 -10.04 8.93
C HIS A 529 23.06 -8.86 9.77
N LEU A 530 21.85 -8.38 9.49
CA LEU A 530 21.19 -7.31 10.24
C LEU A 530 20.97 -7.71 11.72
N ARG A 531 20.51 -8.94 11.98
CA ARG A 531 20.34 -9.46 13.35
C ARG A 531 21.69 -9.55 14.11
N HIS A 532 22.77 -9.82 13.39
CA HIS A 532 24.13 -9.87 13.93
C HIS A 532 24.85 -8.51 13.96
N LYS A 533 24.19 -7.43 13.51
CA LYS A 533 24.75 -6.06 13.42
C LYS A 533 25.94 -5.94 12.46
N GLU A 534 26.03 -6.83 11.49
CA GLU A 534 27.04 -6.81 10.42
C GLU A 534 26.53 -5.93 9.28
N PHE A 535 26.51 -4.61 9.52
CA PHE A 535 25.78 -3.68 8.65
C PHE A 535 26.37 -3.55 7.24
N GLN A 536 27.68 -3.71 7.06
CA GLN A 536 28.33 -3.60 5.76
C GLN A 536 27.88 -4.73 4.82
N GLN A 537 27.95 -5.98 5.28
CA GLN A 537 27.51 -7.16 4.54
C GLN A 537 25.99 -7.15 4.31
N CYS A 538 25.24 -6.64 5.30
CA CYS A 538 23.80 -6.43 5.20
C CYS A 538 23.43 -5.50 4.04
N VAL A 539 24.11 -4.35 3.92
CA VAL A 539 23.91 -3.41 2.80
C VAL A 539 24.17 -4.08 1.46
N GLU A 540 25.31 -4.76 1.31
CA GLU A 540 25.69 -5.44 0.06
C GLU A 540 24.63 -6.48 -0.36
N CYS A 541 24.16 -7.31 0.58
CA CYS A 541 23.14 -8.32 0.29
C CYS A 541 21.77 -7.68 -0.04
N PHE A 542 21.36 -6.62 0.67
CA PHE A 542 20.12 -5.92 0.35
C PHE A 542 20.18 -5.22 -1.01
N GLU A 543 21.30 -4.59 -1.35
CA GLU A 543 21.50 -4.00 -2.68
C GLU A 543 21.38 -5.06 -3.79
N HIS A 544 22.00 -6.23 -3.61
CA HIS A 544 21.84 -7.34 -4.57
C HIS A 544 20.38 -7.82 -4.68
N SER A 545 19.65 -7.92 -3.56
CA SER A 545 18.23 -8.25 -3.60
C SER A 545 17.42 -7.22 -4.40
N LEU A 546 17.68 -5.93 -4.18
CA LEU A 546 16.99 -4.83 -4.85
C LEU A 546 17.37 -4.64 -6.31
N GLN A 547 18.58 -5.05 -6.71
CA GLN A 547 18.99 -5.10 -8.13
C GLN A 547 18.16 -6.11 -8.93
N ILE A 548 17.70 -7.18 -8.28
CA ILE A 548 16.84 -8.20 -8.89
C ILE A 548 15.38 -7.73 -8.87
N ASN A 549 14.88 -7.35 -7.69
CA ASN A 549 13.52 -6.83 -7.53
C ASN A 549 13.50 -5.58 -6.64
N ALA A 550 13.22 -4.43 -7.26
CA ALA A 550 13.16 -3.13 -6.60
C ALA A 550 11.82 -2.84 -5.91
N MET A 551 10.78 -3.68 -6.08
CA MET A 551 9.44 -3.47 -5.52
C MET A 551 9.25 -4.07 -4.12
N GLN A 552 10.33 -4.12 -3.32
CA GLN A 552 10.34 -4.68 -1.98
C GLN A 552 10.42 -3.57 -0.91
N LEU A 553 9.26 -3.09 -0.44
CA LEU A 553 9.15 -1.99 0.53
C LEU A 553 9.94 -2.26 1.83
N GLY A 554 9.77 -3.46 2.42
CA GLY A 554 10.45 -3.83 3.66
C GLY A 554 11.98 -3.92 3.52
N VAL A 555 12.47 -4.25 2.33
CA VAL A 555 13.91 -4.29 2.02
C VAL A 555 14.48 -2.88 1.92
N TRP A 556 13.81 -1.97 1.21
CA TRP A 556 14.21 -0.57 1.18
C TRP A 556 14.27 0.05 2.57
N PHE A 557 13.29 -0.25 3.42
CA PHE A 557 13.26 0.27 4.78
C PHE A 557 14.43 -0.27 5.61
N SER A 558 14.66 -1.58 5.55
CA SER A 558 15.75 -2.25 6.27
C SER A 558 17.13 -1.80 5.77
N LEU A 559 17.29 -1.61 4.47
CA LEU A 559 18.50 -1.04 3.86
C LEU A 559 18.75 0.38 4.35
N GLY A 560 17.69 1.21 4.42
CA GLY A 560 17.78 2.56 4.98
C GLY A 560 18.29 2.56 6.42
N CYS A 561 17.77 1.65 7.26
CA CYS A 561 18.25 1.46 8.62
C CYS A 561 19.71 0.97 8.69
N ALA A 562 20.10 0.03 7.83
CA ALA A 562 21.46 -0.49 7.77
C ALA A 562 22.48 0.60 7.39
N TYR A 563 22.17 1.41 6.36
CA TYR A 563 22.97 2.58 6.02
C TYR A 563 23.04 3.60 7.15
N PHE A 564 21.92 3.84 7.84
CA PHE A 564 21.90 4.77 8.97
C PHE A 564 22.82 4.31 10.10
N ALA A 565 22.87 3.00 10.37
CA ALA A 565 23.78 2.42 11.36
C ALA A 565 25.27 2.51 10.95
N LEU A 566 25.56 2.57 9.65
CA LEU A 566 26.90 2.83 9.10
C LEU A 566 27.21 4.33 8.98
N GLU A 567 26.32 5.22 9.42
CA GLU A 567 26.41 6.67 9.20
C GLU A 567 26.46 7.06 7.71
N GLY A 568 26.06 6.14 6.82
CA GLY A 568 25.92 6.32 5.38
C GLY A 568 24.62 7.07 5.03
N TYR A 569 24.47 8.30 5.54
CA TYR A 569 23.20 9.02 5.48
C TYR A 569 22.67 9.30 4.06
N GLU A 570 23.56 9.37 3.06
CA GLU A 570 23.14 9.49 1.65
C GLU A 570 22.40 8.24 1.15
N GLY A 571 22.96 7.05 1.41
CA GLY A 571 22.30 5.79 1.07
C GLY A 571 20.99 5.62 1.84
N ALA A 572 21.00 5.97 3.12
CA ALA A 572 19.81 5.94 3.97
C ALA A 572 18.68 6.84 3.43
N ALA A 573 19.00 8.09 3.07
CA ALA A 573 18.03 9.02 2.51
C ALA A 573 17.44 8.49 1.18
N LYS A 574 18.28 7.97 0.28
CA LYS A 574 17.81 7.36 -0.98
C LYS A 574 16.88 6.16 -0.74
N ALA A 575 17.22 5.31 0.21
CA ALA A 575 16.42 4.13 0.56
C ALA A 575 15.07 4.53 1.18
N PHE A 576 15.04 5.44 2.16
CA PHE A 576 13.79 5.93 2.74
C PHE A 576 12.96 6.75 1.75
N GLN A 577 13.60 7.47 0.81
CA GLN A 577 12.91 8.15 -0.28
C GLN A 577 12.16 7.16 -1.17
N ARG A 578 12.75 5.98 -1.45
CA ARG A 578 12.06 4.88 -2.12
C ARG A 578 10.91 4.34 -1.29
N CYS A 579 11.07 4.16 0.02
CA CYS A 579 9.98 3.75 0.91
C CYS A 579 8.79 4.70 0.86
N VAL A 580 8.99 6.01 0.99
CA VAL A 580 7.88 6.98 0.95
C VAL A 580 7.29 7.15 -0.44
N GLY A 581 8.05 6.80 -1.49
CA GLY A 581 7.53 6.71 -2.85
C GLY A 581 6.59 5.52 -3.04
N LEU A 582 6.94 4.37 -2.46
CA LEU A 582 6.10 3.16 -2.46
C LEU A 582 4.98 3.20 -1.41
N GLU A 583 5.14 3.93 -0.31
CA GLU A 583 4.11 4.05 0.73
C GLU A 583 4.11 5.48 1.29
N PRO A 584 3.33 6.40 0.69
CA PRO A 584 3.30 7.80 1.07
C PRO A 584 2.78 8.07 2.49
N ASP A 585 2.09 7.10 3.09
CA ASP A 585 1.50 7.21 4.43
C ASP A 585 2.37 6.54 5.51
N ASN A 586 3.53 5.99 5.13
CA ASN A 586 4.46 5.39 6.07
C ASN A 586 5.16 6.47 6.92
N SER A 587 4.56 6.76 8.07
CA SER A 587 5.06 7.79 8.99
C SER A 587 6.45 7.48 9.59
N GLU A 588 6.87 6.21 9.61
CA GLU A 588 8.18 5.82 10.10
C GLU A 588 9.25 6.09 9.04
N ALA A 589 8.98 5.73 7.78
CA ALA A 589 9.85 6.03 6.65
C ALA A 589 10.05 7.53 6.46
N TRP A 590 9.00 8.34 6.61
CA TRP A 590 9.13 9.82 6.57
C TRP A 590 9.99 10.38 7.70
N ASN A 591 9.89 9.80 8.91
CA ASN A 591 10.67 10.24 10.07
C ASN A 591 12.16 9.94 9.85
N ASN A 592 12.44 8.72 9.39
CA ASN A 592 13.80 8.29 9.10
C ASN A 592 14.39 9.01 7.89
N LEU A 593 13.59 9.33 6.86
CA LEU A 593 14.00 10.19 5.75
C LEU A 593 14.37 11.60 6.23
N SER A 594 13.52 12.22 7.03
CA SER A 594 13.78 13.56 7.60
C SER A 594 15.08 13.58 8.41
N THR A 595 15.29 12.55 9.24
CA THR A 595 16.50 12.42 10.06
C THR A 595 17.74 12.14 9.21
N ALA A 596 17.66 11.20 8.26
CA ALA A 596 18.77 10.84 7.38
C ALA A 596 19.17 12.02 6.48
N ALA A 597 18.20 12.71 5.90
CA ALA A 597 18.43 13.94 5.17
C ALA A 597 19.14 14.95 6.08
N SER A 598 18.60 15.23 7.27
CA SER A 598 19.21 16.19 8.22
C SER A 598 20.64 15.84 8.65
N LYS A 599 20.96 14.56 8.85
CA LYS A 599 22.31 14.13 9.26
C LYS A 599 23.32 14.08 8.12
N LYS A 600 22.89 13.77 6.88
CA LYS A 600 23.71 13.91 5.66
C LYS A 600 24.27 15.34 5.53
N LEU A 601 23.51 16.33 5.99
CA LEU A 601 23.76 17.76 5.82
C LEU A 601 24.91 18.31 6.67
N CYS A 602 25.43 17.56 7.64
CA CYS A 602 26.70 17.94 8.28
C CYS A 602 27.88 17.98 7.28
N PHE A 603 27.70 17.48 6.03
CA PHE A 603 28.83 17.27 5.11
C PHE A 603 28.67 17.61 3.61
N ALA A 604 27.52 18.00 3.02
CA ALA A 604 27.52 18.17 1.53
C ALA A 604 26.53 19.09 0.75
N ASP A 605 25.23 19.31 1.06
CA ASP A 605 24.33 19.92 0.04
C ASP A 605 23.03 20.64 0.46
N LEU A 606 22.58 21.67 -0.27
CA LEU A 606 21.43 22.51 0.10
C LEU A 606 20.06 22.08 -0.47
N GLY A 607 20.02 21.45 -1.65
CA GLY A 607 18.76 21.01 -2.28
C GLY A 607 17.96 20.05 -1.38
N GLU A 608 18.65 19.31 -0.52
CA GLU A 608 18.12 18.26 0.35
C GLU A 608 17.49 18.79 1.65
N PHE A 609 17.83 20.02 2.10
CA PHE A 609 17.11 20.65 3.21
C PHE A 609 15.65 20.92 2.84
N SER A 610 15.37 21.20 1.56
CA SER A 610 14.01 21.42 1.10
C SER A 610 13.18 20.12 1.19
N GLU A 611 13.81 18.97 0.95
CA GLU A 611 13.20 17.65 1.12
C GLU A 611 13.00 17.29 2.59
N ALA A 612 13.95 17.63 3.48
CA ALA A 612 13.76 17.45 4.93
C ALA A 612 12.58 18.29 5.48
N ILE A 613 12.47 19.55 5.07
CA ILE A 613 11.31 20.41 5.42
C ILE A 613 10.00 19.81 4.90
N ARG A 614 10.00 19.32 3.66
CA ARG A 614 8.83 18.66 3.04
C ARG A 614 8.43 17.39 3.81
N ALA A 615 9.40 16.56 4.18
CA ALA A 615 9.19 15.36 4.99
C ALA A 615 8.58 15.70 6.35
N TYR A 616 9.09 16.73 7.02
CA TYR A 616 8.56 17.18 8.31
C TYR A 616 7.10 17.65 8.20
N HIS A 617 6.76 18.44 7.19
CA HIS A 617 5.36 18.82 6.94
C HIS A 617 4.46 17.59 6.76
N ARG A 618 4.91 16.58 6.01
CA ARG A 618 4.14 15.34 5.81
C ARG A 618 3.98 14.56 7.11
N LEU A 619 5.01 14.49 7.95
CA LEU A 619 4.93 13.86 9.27
C LEU A 619 3.90 14.53 10.17
N MET A 620 3.84 15.86 10.15
CA MET A 620 2.79 16.58 10.86
C MET A 620 1.41 16.23 10.30
N ASP A 621 1.23 16.10 8.99
CA ASP A 621 -0.07 15.73 8.42
C ASP A 621 -0.49 14.31 8.80
N LEU A 622 0.46 13.39 9.01
CA LEU A 622 0.20 11.99 9.38
C LEU A 622 0.04 11.78 10.89
N LYS A 623 0.77 12.54 11.72
CA LYS A 623 0.80 12.36 13.19
C LYS A 623 0.33 13.64 13.89
N ASP A 624 -0.70 13.51 14.72
CA ASP A 624 -1.11 14.61 15.58
C ASP A 624 -0.02 14.94 16.61
N LYS A 625 0.24 16.24 16.84
CA LYS A 625 1.31 16.77 17.72
C LYS A 625 2.72 16.21 17.47
N PHE A 626 3.06 15.84 16.23
CA PHE A 626 4.42 15.44 15.88
C PHE A 626 5.45 16.55 16.14
N LYS A 627 6.56 16.19 16.79
CA LYS A 627 7.73 17.05 16.97
C LYS A 627 9.00 16.21 17.02
N ASP A 628 9.98 16.64 16.24
CA ASP A 628 11.38 16.25 16.32
C ASP A 628 12.20 17.55 16.45
N VAL A 629 12.74 17.77 17.64
CA VAL A 629 13.48 18.98 17.99
C VAL A 629 14.90 18.94 17.44
N GLU A 630 15.51 17.75 17.35
CA GLU A 630 16.88 17.59 16.85
C GLU A 630 16.94 17.96 15.37
N VAL A 631 16.00 17.47 14.56
CA VAL A 631 15.86 17.85 13.16
C VAL A 631 15.65 19.35 13.01
N LEU A 632 14.71 19.94 13.77
CA LEU A 632 14.44 21.38 13.70
C LEU A 632 15.68 22.21 14.08
N GLU A 633 16.43 21.79 15.09
CA GLU A 633 17.66 22.47 15.49
C GLU A 633 18.73 22.42 14.39
N ILE A 634 18.91 21.27 13.73
CA ILE A 634 19.84 21.14 12.60
C ILE A 634 19.42 22.07 11.46
N LEU A 635 18.12 22.12 11.12
CA LEU A 635 17.59 23.00 10.06
C LEU A 635 17.76 24.49 10.41
N VAL A 636 17.54 24.89 11.66
CA VAL A 636 17.75 26.30 12.08
C VAL A 636 19.22 26.65 12.05
N ARG A 637 20.08 25.77 12.59
CA ARG A 637 21.52 25.99 12.61
C ARG A 637 22.09 26.17 11.20
N SER A 638 21.67 25.34 10.24
CA SER A 638 22.15 25.46 8.87
C SER A 638 21.80 26.78 8.20
N VAL A 639 20.57 27.27 8.41
CA VAL A 639 20.11 28.57 7.87
C VAL A 639 20.81 29.75 8.55
N VAL A 640 21.01 29.68 9.87
CA VAL A 640 21.66 30.75 10.65
C VAL A 640 23.16 30.83 10.38
N ASP A 641 23.85 29.68 10.29
CA ASP A 641 25.27 29.61 9.97
C ASP A 641 25.55 29.85 8.46
N ASN A 642 24.49 30.04 7.67
CA ASN A 642 24.48 30.30 6.23
C ASN A 642 25.38 29.35 5.44
N LEU A 643 25.21 28.04 5.68
CA LEU A 643 25.97 27.00 4.97
C LEU A 643 25.76 27.11 3.46
N THR A 644 26.83 26.91 2.70
CA THR A 644 26.84 26.92 1.24
C THR A 644 27.02 25.50 0.70
N ASP A 645 26.27 25.13 -0.33
CA ASP A 645 26.42 23.84 -0.99
C ASP A 645 27.58 23.81 -2.00
N HIS A 646 27.83 22.63 -2.57
CA HIS A 646 28.82 22.48 -3.64
C HIS A 646 28.44 23.19 -4.94
N ARG A 647 27.21 23.72 -5.05
CA ARG A 647 26.69 24.48 -6.20
C ARG A 647 26.75 25.99 -5.98
N GLY A 648 27.17 26.44 -4.80
CA GLY A 648 27.27 27.85 -4.41
C GLY A 648 25.95 28.49 -3.96
N GLU A 649 24.87 27.72 -3.80
CA GLU A 649 23.64 28.20 -3.18
C GLU A 649 23.86 28.44 -1.68
N GLN A 650 22.97 29.22 -1.04
CA GLN A 650 23.06 29.52 0.40
C GLN A 650 21.83 29.02 1.16
N ALA A 651 22.04 28.53 2.40
CA ALA A 651 20.96 28.07 3.29
C ALA A 651 19.95 29.16 3.61
N SER A 652 20.34 30.43 3.56
CA SER A 652 19.44 31.58 3.73
C SER A 652 18.23 31.56 2.78
N ASN A 653 18.35 30.96 1.58
CA ASN A 653 17.25 30.79 0.62
C ASN A 653 16.09 29.95 1.19
N LEU A 654 16.35 29.12 2.20
CA LEU A 654 15.36 28.24 2.84
C LEU A 654 14.71 28.89 4.08
N LYS A 655 15.17 30.06 4.52
CA LYS A 655 14.64 30.77 5.69
C LYS A 655 13.12 30.93 5.64
N ALA A 656 12.56 31.30 4.49
CA ALA A 656 11.12 31.46 4.32
C ALA A 656 10.34 30.14 4.49
N LYS A 657 10.83 29.05 3.88
CA LYS A 657 10.22 27.71 4.02
C LYS A 657 10.28 27.22 5.46
N LEU A 658 11.40 27.46 6.14
CA LEU A 658 11.57 27.06 7.54
C LEU A 658 10.69 27.90 8.48
N GLN A 659 10.49 29.19 8.19
CA GLN A 659 9.56 30.04 8.93
C GLN A 659 8.12 29.55 8.82
N GLU A 660 7.70 29.09 7.64
CA GLU A 660 6.39 28.46 7.42
C GLU A 660 6.25 27.17 8.25
N LEU A 661 7.29 26.32 8.26
CA LEU A 661 7.34 25.11 9.07
C LEU A 661 7.18 25.43 10.56
N PHE A 662 7.97 26.35 11.11
CA PHE A 662 7.85 26.73 12.52
C PHE A 662 6.51 27.37 12.87
N GLY A 663 5.89 28.11 11.93
CA GLY A 663 4.53 28.63 12.09
C GLY A 663 3.51 27.50 12.30
N ARG A 664 3.59 26.44 11.50
CA ARG A 664 2.74 25.25 11.66
C ARG A 664 3.08 24.46 12.93
N VAL A 665 4.37 24.24 13.22
CA VAL A 665 4.82 23.45 14.37
C VAL A 665 4.41 24.11 15.67
N SER A 666 4.64 25.42 15.82
CA SER A 666 4.31 26.18 17.02
C SER A 666 2.81 26.29 17.28
N ALA A 667 1.98 26.24 16.23
CA ALA A 667 0.51 26.18 16.36
C ALA A 667 0.04 24.85 16.96
N ARG A 668 0.68 23.72 16.63
CA ARG A 668 0.31 22.38 17.12
C ARG A 668 0.99 22.02 18.45
N CYS A 669 2.20 22.53 18.67
CA CYS A 669 3.04 22.25 19.84
C CYS A 669 3.29 23.54 20.64
N SER A 670 2.23 24.26 21.00
CA SER A 670 2.32 25.60 21.61
C SER A 670 2.95 25.64 23.00
N THR A 671 2.98 24.51 23.71
CA THR A 671 3.51 24.40 25.08
C THR A 671 4.99 24.02 25.14
N ASP A 672 5.66 23.82 24.00
CA ASP A 672 7.06 23.39 23.96
C ASP A 672 8.02 24.58 23.90
N ALA A 673 8.79 24.79 24.97
CA ALA A 673 9.73 25.89 25.07
C ALA A 673 10.87 25.82 24.05
N GLN A 674 11.35 24.62 23.73
CA GLN A 674 12.52 24.46 22.86
C GLN A 674 12.19 24.81 21.41
N ILE A 675 10.96 24.51 20.96
CA ILE A 675 10.46 24.92 19.64
C ILE A 675 10.44 26.46 19.53
N TRP A 676 9.94 27.15 20.56
CA TRP A 676 9.92 28.62 20.57
C TRP A 676 11.34 29.23 20.58
N LYS A 677 12.30 28.62 21.29
CA LYS A 677 13.71 29.03 21.27
C LYS A 677 14.33 28.89 19.89
N GLN A 678 14.15 27.74 19.23
CA GLN A 678 14.65 27.56 17.86
C GLN A 678 13.96 28.50 16.86
N TYR A 679 12.67 28.83 17.08
CA TYR A 679 11.98 29.80 16.24
C TYR A 679 12.54 31.22 16.41
N ALA A 680 12.87 31.63 17.64
CA ALA A 680 13.54 32.90 17.90
C ALA A 680 14.93 32.97 17.23
N ARG A 681 15.68 31.87 17.30
CA ARG A 681 17.00 31.74 16.67
C ARG A 681 16.95 31.89 15.16
N LEU A 682 15.90 31.37 14.51
CA LEU A 682 15.68 31.57 13.07
C LEU A 682 15.47 33.04 12.68
N TYR A 683 14.96 33.86 13.61
CA TYR A 683 14.83 35.31 13.46
C TYR A 683 16.08 36.08 13.92
N GLY A 684 17.15 35.39 14.32
CA GLY A 684 18.45 35.96 14.63
C GLY A 684 18.65 36.36 16.09
N ASP A 685 17.83 35.87 17.03
CA ASP A 685 17.96 36.11 18.49
C ASP A 685 18.20 37.59 18.84
N GLY A 686 17.49 38.51 18.18
CA GLY A 686 17.61 39.95 18.44
C GLY A 686 18.80 40.68 17.80
N ASN A 687 19.57 39.98 16.97
CA ASN A 687 20.74 40.52 16.25
C ASN A 687 20.49 40.67 14.73
N SER A 688 19.24 40.57 14.26
CA SER A 688 18.90 40.80 12.86
C SER A 688 18.99 42.28 12.50
N ASN A 689 19.35 42.57 11.24
CA ASN A 689 19.32 43.92 10.68
C ASN A 689 17.87 44.47 10.54
N ASN A 690 16.87 43.59 10.57
CA ASN A 690 15.46 43.96 10.51
C ASN A 690 14.85 44.09 11.92
N VAL A 691 14.30 45.26 12.23
CA VAL A 691 13.66 45.55 13.52
C VAL A 691 12.48 44.62 13.79
N GLU A 692 11.68 44.31 12.77
CA GLU A 692 10.52 43.42 12.90
C GLU A 692 10.91 41.98 13.24
N ASP A 693 12.04 41.50 12.71
CA ASP A 693 12.57 40.16 13.02
C ASP A 693 12.98 40.08 14.49
N ASN A 694 13.63 41.13 15.02
CA ASN A 694 14.04 41.20 16.42
C ASN A 694 12.84 41.25 17.38
N GLU A 695 11.77 41.96 17.00
CA GLU A 695 10.52 41.97 17.76
C GLU A 695 9.84 40.60 17.78
N LYS A 696 9.82 39.89 16.65
CA LYS A 696 9.31 38.52 16.58
C LYS A 696 10.16 37.56 17.42
N ALA A 697 11.48 37.65 17.35
CA ALA A 697 12.38 36.86 18.19
C ALA A 697 12.09 37.07 19.69
N LEU A 698 11.89 38.34 20.11
CA LEU A 698 11.52 38.65 21.49
C LEU A 698 10.18 38.05 21.90
N GLN A 699 9.17 38.10 21.02
CA GLN A 699 7.86 37.48 21.27
C GLN A 699 7.99 35.96 21.45
N PHE A 700 8.79 35.30 20.63
CA PHE A 700 9.01 33.86 20.72
C PHE A 700 9.80 33.46 21.97
N LEU A 701 10.86 34.20 22.34
CA LEU A 701 11.58 33.97 23.59
C LEU A 701 10.69 34.18 24.82
N SER A 702 9.80 35.18 24.78
CA SER A 702 8.81 35.42 25.85
C SER A 702 7.86 34.25 26.01
N LYS A 703 7.38 33.67 24.88
CA LYS A 703 6.56 32.45 24.89
C LYS A 703 7.34 31.23 25.38
N ALA A 704 8.61 31.08 24.99
CA ALA A 704 9.47 30.01 25.47
C ALA A 704 9.62 30.07 26.99
N HIS A 705 9.97 31.23 27.53
CA HIS A 705 10.12 31.47 28.97
C HIS A 705 8.80 31.23 29.72
N TRP A 706 7.67 31.63 29.15
CA TRP A 706 6.35 31.32 29.70
C TRP A 706 6.12 29.80 29.77
N CYS A 707 6.43 29.04 28.71
CA CYS A 707 6.27 27.58 28.73
C CYS A 707 7.15 26.92 29.81
N GLU A 708 8.40 27.35 29.96
CA GLU A 708 9.32 26.81 30.98
C GLU A 708 8.83 27.08 32.41
N THR A 709 8.29 28.28 32.66
CA THR A 709 7.79 28.67 34.00
C THR A 709 6.43 28.05 34.35
N GLN A 710 5.71 27.49 33.37
CA GLN A 710 4.49 26.71 33.60
C GLN A 710 4.75 25.21 33.79
N ALA A 711 5.96 24.73 33.52
CA ALA A 711 6.28 23.30 33.62
C ALA A 711 6.26 22.81 35.08
N ALA A 712 5.64 21.66 35.36
CA ALA A 712 5.54 21.17 36.74
C ALA A 712 6.93 20.88 37.34
N GLY A 713 7.24 21.51 38.48
CA GLY A 713 8.48 21.23 39.23
C GLY A 713 9.75 21.91 38.72
N TRP A 714 9.66 22.85 37.78
CA TRP A 714 10.84 23.57 37.23
C TRP A 714 11.68 24.27 38.31
N GLU A 715 11.05 24.69 39.40
CA GLU A 715 11.71 25.41 40.51
C GLU A 715 12.57 24.50 41.39
N LYS A 716 12.26 23.21 41.45
CA LYS A 716 12.87 22.24 42.38
C LYS A 716 14.05 21.49 41.79
N ASP A 717 14.05 21.32 40.48
CA ASP A 717 15.15 20.69 39.76
C ASP A 717 16.17 21.74 39.31
N MET A 718 17.42 21.59 39.76
CA MET A 718 18.47 22.57 39.52
C MET A 718 18.81 22.73 38.03
N GLY A 719 18.74 21.64 37.25
CA GLY A 719 18.98 21.67 35.80
C GLY A 719 17.91 22.48 35.06
N ASN A 720 16.64 22.21 35.36
CA ASN A 720 15.50 22.95 34.81
C ASN A 720 15.53 24.42 35.24
N PHE A 721 15.83 24.70 36.51
CA PHE A 721 15.96 26.06 37.02
C PHE A 721 17.06 26.84 36.26
N ARG A 722 18.22 26.22 36.02
CA ARG A 722 19.29 26.82 35.19
C ARG A 722 18.86 27.07 33.75
N SER A 723 18.09 26.17 33.13
CA SER A 723 17.54 26.39 31.80
C SER A 723 16.62 27.62 31.75
N VAL A 724 15.74 27.79 32.74
CA VAL A 724 14.85 28.96 32.85
C VAL A 724 15.64 30.25 33.06
N VAL A 725 16.68 30.21 33.89
CA VAL A 725 17.60 31.34 34.11
C VAL A 725 18.30 31.74 32.81
N LYS A 726 18.80 30.77 32.04
CA LYS A 726 19.40 31.03 30.73
C LYS A 726 18.38 31.64 29.75
N GLY A 727 17.19 31.07 29.65
CA GLY A 727 16.14 31.61 28.77
C GLY A 727 15.72 33.04 29.13
N ALA A 728 15.66 33.37 30.43
CA ALA A 728 15.37 34.72 30.89
C ALA A 728 16.50 35.71 30.59
N ARG A 729 17.76 35.25 30.65
CA ARG A 729 18.95 36.01 30.25
C ARG A 729 18.90 36.36 28.76
N ASP A 730 18.65 35.35 27.92
CA ASP A 730 18.54 35.52 26.47
C ASP A 730 17.40 36.51 26.13
N MET A 731 16.23 36.35 26.75
CA MET A 731 15.10 37.28 26.60
C MET A 731 15.45 38.73 27.03
N ALA A 732 16.21 38.90 28.11
CA ALA A 732 16.64 40.23 28.59
C ALA A 732 17.61 40.91 27.62
N ASN A 733 18.58 40.17 27.09
CA ASN A 733 19.53 40.67 26.09
C ASN A 733 18.82 41.13 24.81
N VAL A 734 17.86 40.34 24.32
CA VAL A 734 17.04 40.73 23.16
C VAL A 734 16.15 41.94 23.46
N SER A 735 15.62 42.04 24.69
CA SER A 735 14.84 43.21 25.12
C SER A 735 15.66 44.49 25.09
N ILE A 736 16.94 44.43 25.49
CA ILE A 736 17.88 45.57 25.41
C ILE A 736 18.09 45.96 23.95
N SER A 737 18.37 45.01 23.06
CA SER A 737 18.53 45.26 21.62
C SER A 737 17.29 45.93 21.01
N CYS A 738 16.09 45.39 21.29
CA CYS A 738 14.83 45.93 20.79
C CYS A 738 14.52 47.31 21.37
N SER A 739 14.85 47.58 22.63
CA SER A 739 14.58 48.89 23.25
C SER A 739 15.32 50.03 22.56
N ARG A 740 16.51 49.76 22.00
CA ARG A 740 17.35 50.74 21.29
C ARG A 740 16.80 51.11 19.91
N SER A 741 16.00 50.23 19.30
CA SER A 741 15.44 50.44 17.96
C SER A 741 13.99 50.96 17.96
N LYS A 742 13.32 50.98 19.12
CA LYS A 742 11.94 51.47 19.26
C LYS A 742 11.87 53.00 19.11
N ARG A 743 10.91 53.46 18.30
CA ARG A 743 10.63 54.90 18.12
C ARG A 743 9.88 55.52 19.30
N ASN A 744 9.12 54.71 20.04
CA ASN A 744 8.33 55.15 21.19
C ASN A 744 9.07 54.83 22.50
N PRO A 745 9.50 55.85 23.29
CA PRO A 745 10.23 55.64 24.53
C PRO A 745 9.39 54.93 25.60
N GLN A 746 8.05 55.08 25.57
CA GLN A 746 7.17 54.41 26.53
C GLN A 746 7.13 52.89 26.32
N GLU A 747 7.10 52.44 25.06
CA GLU A 747 7.15 51.01 24.71
C GLU A 747 8.52 50.41 25.06
N ALA A 748 9.61 51.14 24.81
CA ALA A 748 10.96 50.71 25.19
C ALA A 748 11.08 50.53 26.72
N LEU A 749 10.55 51.49 27.49
CA LEU A 749 10.50 51.39 28.95
C LEU A 749 9.65 50.21 29.43
N GLN A 750 8.53 49.93 28.78
CA GLN A 750 7.68 48.79 29.13
C GLN A 750 8.42 47.46 28.92
N LEU A 751 9.11 47.30 27.79
CA LEU A 751 9.91 46.10 27.49
C LEU A 751 11.02 45.87 28.53
N LEU A 752 11.82 46.90 28.81
CA LEU A 752 12.91 46.83 29.80
C LEU A 752 12.38 46.54 31.21
N SER A 753 11.25 47.14 31.58
CA SER A 753 10.63 46.93 32.88
C SER A 753 10.11 45.50 33.05
N SER A 754 9.53 44.91 32.00
CA SER A 754 9.04 43.53 31.98
C SER A 754 10.18 42.53 32.15
N ALA A 755 11.24 42.65 31.32
CA ALA A 755 12.43 41.79 31.42
C ALA A 755 13.06 41.85 32.82
N ARG A 756 13.21 43.06 33.38
CA ARG A 756 13.78 43.27 34.71
C ARG A 756 12.96 42.62 35.82
N LEU A 757 11.63 42.67 35.75
CA LEU A 757 10.75 42.04 36.74
C LEU A 757 10.90 40.51 36.70
N SER A 758 10.96 39.92 35.51
CA SER A 758 11.20 38.48 35.33
C SER A 758 12.54 38.05 35.94
N LEU A 759 13.63 38.79 35.68
CA LEU A 759 14.94 38.49 36.28
C LEU A 759 14.92 38.60 37.82
N LYS A 760 14.31 39.65 38.38
CA LYS A 760 14.20 39.82 39.84
C LYS A 760 13.43 38.69 40.51
N SER A 761 12.36 38.21 39.86
CA SER A 761 11.59 37.06 40.33
C SER A 761 12.46 35.81 40.45
N LEU A 762 13.29 35.54 39.43
CA LEU A 762 14.20 34.38 39.42
C LEU A 762 15.31 34.49 40.48
N VAL A 763 15.93 35.67 40.64
CA VAL A 763 16.94 35.90 41.70
C VAL A 763 16.34 35.66 43.08
N THR A 764 15.10 36.11 43.30
CA THR A 764 14.39 35.90 44.57
C THR A 764 14.14 34.42 44.82
N LYS A 765 13.67 33.68 43.81
CA LYS A 765 13.44 32.23 43.90
C LYS A 765 14.74 31.44 44.10
N ALA A 766 15.83 31.83 43.43
CA ALA A 766 17.15 31.20 43.60
C ALA A 766 17.63 31.26 45.06
N ARG A 767 17.51 32.44 45.68
CA ARG A 767 17.87 32.67 47.09
C ARG A 767 16.93 31.97 48.09
N GLN A 768 15.68 31.71 47.70
CA GLN A 768 14.72 31.01 48.56
C GLN A 768 14.93 29.49 48.55
N LEU A 769 15.30 28.92 47.41
CA LEU A 769 15.30 27.46 47.21
C LEU A 769 16.70 26.84 47.23
N TYR A 770 17.74 27.58 46.85
CA TYR A 770 19.10 27.06 46.65
C TYR A 770 20.15 27.73 47.53
N THR A 771 19.73 28.38 48.61
CA THR A 771 20.63 28.85 49.67
C THR A 771 20.76 27.79 50.73
N ASP A 772 21.99 27.40 51.04
CA ASP A 772 22.29 26.44 52.08
C ASP A 772 21.90 27.03 53.45
N VAL A 773 21.09 26.30 54.20
CA VAL A 773 20.51 26.73 55.49
C VAL A 773 21.59 26.86 56.57
N ALA A 774 22.70 26.12 56.46
CA ALA A 774 23.78 26.12 57.44
C ALA A 774 24.84 27.20 57.15
N THR A 775 25.13 27.49 55.87
CA THR A 775 26.17 28.47 55.49
C THR A 775 25.60 29.83 55.10
N GLY A 776 24.31 29.91 54.73
CA GLY A 776 23.69 31.11 54.18
C GLY A 776 24.20 31.48 52.78
N GLU A 777 25.05 30.64 52.20
CA GLU A 777 25.62 30.84 50.87
C GLU A 777 24.75 30.16 49.80
N LEU A 778 24.69 30.78 48.62
CA LEU A 778 24.01 30.21 47.47
C LEU A 778 24.85 29.06 46.91
N HIS A 779 24.20 27.96 46.51
CA HIS A 779 24.86 26.79 45.93
C HIS A 779 25.85 27.21 44.83
N ASP A 780 27.09 26.69 44.89
CA ASP A 780 28.23 27.16 44.08
C ASP A 780 27.94 27.16 42.57
N GLU A 781 27.17 26.18 42.10
CA GLU A 781 26.76 26.09 40.71
C GLU A 781 25.87 27.27 40.26
N LEU A 782 24.97 27.78 41.11
CA LEU A 782 24.07 28.88 40.75
C LEU A 782 24.66 30.27 41.04
N ARG A 783 25.75 30.33 41.82
CA ARG A 783 26.37 31.59 42.26
C ARG A 783 26.78 32.48 41.08
N GLY A 784 27.37 31.87 40.05
CA GLY A 784 27.73 32.56 38.81
C GLY A 784 26.50 33.08 38.04
N ASP A 785 25.50 32.23 37.86
CA ASP A 785 24.29 32.59 37.11
C ASP A 785 23.50 33.73 37.77
N VAL A 786 23.37 33.72 39.10
CA VAL A 786 22.68 34.77 39.87
C VAL A 786 23.45 36.09 39.80
N THR A 787 24.78 36.05 39.85
CA THR A 787 25.62 37.25 39.72
C THR A 787 25.41 37.92 38.35
N GLU A 788 25.36 37.13 37.28
CA GLU A 788 25.07 37.65 35.94
C GLU A 788 23.65 38.24 35.83
N LEU A 789 22.65 37.60 36.45
CA LEU A 789 21.29 38.16 36.50
C LEU A 789 21.25 39.52 37.21
N GLU A 790 21.99 39.68 38.32
CA GLU A 790 22.07 40.93 39.07
C GLU A 790 22.76 42.05 38.28
N GLN A 791 23.80 41.70 37.51
CA GLN A 791 24.44 42.63 36.58
C GLN A 791 23.45 43.11 35.50
N LEU A 792 22.73 42.18 34.87
CA LEU A 792 21.72 42.52 33.85
C LEU A 792 20.55 43.33 34.42
N ILE A 793 20.11 43.05 35.65
CA ILE A 793 19.08 43.85 36.33
C ILE A 793 19.55 45.30 36.51
N THR A 794 20.83 45.49 36.82
CA THR A 794 21.44 46.82 36.99
C THR A 794 21.53 47.54 35.64
N GLU A 795 22.00 46.87 34.59
CA GLU A 795 22.04 47.43 33.23
C GLU A 795 20.64 47.84 32.72
N LEU A 796 19.63 46.98 32.90
CA LEU A 796 18.24 47.30 32.55
C LEU A 796 17.71 48.52 33.34
N GLN A 797 18.14 48.68 34.60
CA GLN A 797 17.79 49.84 35.42
C GLN A 797 18.42 51.13 34.91
N ASP A 798 19.69 51.09 34.54
CA ASP A 798 20.42 52.25 34.03
C ASP A 798 19.88 52.69 32.66
N LEU A 799 19.63 51.74 31.75
CA LEU A 799 18.99 52.01 30.46
C LEU A 799 17.58 52.58 30.62
N SER A 800 16.79 52.06 31.58
CA SER A 800 15.47 52.61 31.88
C SER A 800 15.55 54.03 32.45
N ALA A 801 16.58 54.35 33.22
CA ALA A 801 16.80 55.69 33.76
C ALA A 801 17.19 56.69 32.65
N GLN A 802 18.06 56.27 31.73
CA GLN A 802 18.45 57.06 30.55
C GLN A 802 17.24 57.39 29.67
N LEU A 803 16.39 56.40 29.36
CA LEU A 803 15.19 56.60 28.54
C LEU A 803 14.10 57.44 29.21
N ARG A 804 14.09 57.56 30.55
CA ARG A 804 13.19 58.48 31.27
C ARG A 804 13.70 59.92 31.30
N SER A 805 15.01 60.08 31.07
CA SER A 805 15.68 61.40 31.05
C SER A 805 15.75 62.02 29.65
N GLN A 806 15.50 61.22 28.61
CA GLN A 806 15.26 61.64 27.22
C GLN A 806 13.77 61.90 27.01
#